data_AF-A0A6B0WUK9-F1
#
_entry.id   AF-A0A6B0WUK9-F1
#
_cell.length_a   1.000
_cell.length_b   1.000
_cell.length_c   1.000
_cell.angle_alpha   90.00
_cell.angle_beta   90.00
_cell.angle_gamma   90.00
#
_symmetry.space_group_name_H-M   'P 1'
#
loop_
_entity.id
_entity.type
_entity.pdbx_description
1 polymer ?
#
loop_
_entity_poly.entity_id
_entity_poly.type
_entity_poly.pdbx_seq_one_letter_code
_entity_poly.pdbx_strand_id
1 'polypeptide(L)'
;MRERLYSIYLFCQSSFVQKYRQEKRLLQEEKTRENRPQVDTNPKSEYHLTSDSGRSLCPPATLCPYDTPTEEPTVSNHLNFQDLIMRLERFWADNGCIIWQPYSEKVGAGTMNAATVLRVLGPEPWNVAYVEPSYRPDDGRFGENPNRMQMHTQYQVILKPDPGNPQELYLKSLEALGLDCKAHDIRFVEDNWESPALGAWGLGWEVWLDGMEITQFTYFQQAGGMQLDPVAVEITYGLERIAMYLQGVDEVWKLQWNDTVTYGDILKKQEIEYCNYEFYWADVNRLKSMYDIFLAEAQAALDRDLVIPAHDYVIRCSHTFNLLDTRGAIGVTERARFFAQMRDLSRQIAEAYLKQRADQGHPLTEPSKDEPPLVSKADDLPEVDTADLLLEIGSEELPPADVVSAIAQLEKLLPEHLGEINLTYDSIEVSATPRRQYAIVKNLQGRQPDEIRQARGPAIRIAYDNEGNPTRALQGFARGQGIDPSDVEQRDDYVWAGITIYGRKTQEILSELLPELIAKLSFGKTMRWNSEGIAYPRPLRWIVALFGAQIIPFTYARTTAGRTSRGLRPNASPKIEIASATDYRAQMQKHGIAVNRDKRRETIKQQVEALAQKIDGNVPEDPDLLDEVTDLVEAPHALCGTFESARLSLPREMLIAVMKKHQRYFPVLDEKGNLKPSFITVCNGLPDNPDLVVKGNENVIRARYADARFFYEDDTNKKLGDFLTRLDTLTFQEKLGSMRDKTRRVEKLVNDLSDALELRGENKKAALRAAVLCKADLATSMVVEMTSLQGIMGRYYALSSGETKAVARAIEDHYHPRFPGDALPQTQPGLAVSIADRLDSLAGLFGVGIKPRSNADPYGLRRDTLGLLSNLLGYKMHFSLRQGLNKAAVHLPVVVKREAIDEAFDYIIRRLEVVLRDEGLRHDAISAAIAANLDDPYQIQRIARAFTAQIHSDQWLDILHAHARCKRIVRDLSENYDLNPDRDPEEASNALHKAYLAARKTMDTADDKLTALIQVMTELRDPINRFFEDVLIMVDDPDLKQSRLALAQHIAALPDGIADLSQFEGF
;
A
#
# COMPACT_ATOMS: atom_id res chain seq x y z
N MET A 1 44.97 -34.10 33.03
CA MET A 1 44.92 -32.71 32.51
C MET A 1 43.65 -31.97 32.92
N ARG A 2 42.45 -32.57 32.80
CA ARG A 2 41.17 -31.99 33.29
C ARG A 2 41.14 -31.67 34.80
N GLU A 3 41.68 -32.53 35.66
CA GLU A 3 41.69 -32.25 37.12
C GLU A 3 42.64 -31.12 37.53
N ARG A 4 43.75 -30.93 36.79
CA ARG A 4 44.67 -29.79 37.00
C ARG A 4 44.05 -28.47 36.57
N LEU A 5 43.24 -28.46 35.50
CA LEU A 5 42.50 -27.27 35.08
C LEU A 5 41.37 -26.92 36.05
N TYR A 6 40.71 -27.92 36.65
CA TYR A 6 39.65 -27.70 37.64
C TYR A 6 40.19 -27.13 38.96
N SER A 7 41.38 -27.56 39.38
CA SER A 7 42.05 -27.04 40.58
C SER A 7 42.57 -25.60 40.40
N ILE A 8 43.03 -25.24 39.19
CA ILE A 8 43.41 -23.86 38.84
C ILE A 8 42.17 -22.95 38.79
N TYR A 9 41.05 -23.45 38.25
CA TYR A 9 39.78 -22.71 38.19
C TYR A 9 39.23 -22.38 39.59
N LEU A 10 39.25 -23.35 40.52
CA LEU A 10 38.82 -23.14 41.91
C LEU A 10 39.74 -22.18 42.69
N PHE A 11 41.05 -22.20 42.41
CA PHE A 11 42.01 -21.28 43.03
C PHE A 11 41.84 -19.83 42.53
N CYS A 12 41.52 -19.63 41.25
CA CYS A 12 41.23 -18.30 40.71
C CYS A 12 39.91 -17.72 41.25
N GLN A 13 38.87 -18.53 41.43
CA GLN A 13 37.61 -18.04 42.01
C GLN A 13 37.73 -17.63 43.48
N SER A 14 38.49 -18.35 44.31
CA SER A 14 38.63 -18.00 45.72
C SER A 14 39.40 -16.68 45.92
N SER A 15 40.42 -16.44 45.09
CA SER A 15 41.23 -15.22 45.11
C SER A 15 40.45 -13.98 44.63
N PHE A 16 39.58 -14.15 43.63
CA PHE A 16 38.72 -13.07 43.12
C PHE A 16 37.62 -12.68 44.13
N VAL A 17 37.01 -13.66 44.80
CA VAL A 17 35.97 -13.42 45.82
C VAL A 17 36.55 -12.74 47.08
N GLN A 18 37.79 -13.05 47.46
CA GLN A 18 38.46 -12.34 48.56
C GLN A 18 38.76 -10.89 48.21
N LYS A 19 39.27 -10.61 47.00
CA LYS A 19 39.60 -9.26 46.55
C LYS A 19 38.35 -8.37 46.45
N TYR A 20 37.26 -8.92 45.91
CA TYR A 20 35.97 -8.22 45.81
C TYR A 20 35.36 -7.91 47.18
N ARG A 21 35.48 -8.81 48.17
CA ARG A 21 35.00 -8.56 49.55
C ARG A 21 35.82 -7.48 50.25
N GLN A 22 37.10 -7.34 49.92
CA GLN A 22 37.98 -6.32 50.51
C GLN A 22 37.68 -4.93 49.92
N GLU A 23 37.46 -4.82 48.60
CA GLU A 23 37.06 -3.56 47.94
C GLU A 23 35.66 -3.11 48.37
N LYS A 24 34.72 -4.05 48.54
CA LYS A 24 33.36 -3.73 49.02
C LYS A 24 33.37 -3.21 50.47
N ARG A 25 34.32 -3.65 51.31
CA ARG A 25 34.50 -3.15 52.68
C ARG A 25 35.01 -1.71 52.70
N LEU A 26 35.98 -1.38 51.84
CA LEU A 26 36.54 -0.03 51.71
C LEU A 26 35.51 0.99 51.21
N LEU A 27 34.71 0.62 50.21
CA LEU A 27 33.62 1.47 49.68
C LEU A 27 32.48 1.69 50.69
N GLN A 28 32.27 0.75 51.61
CA GLN A 28 31.26 0.86 52.66
C GLN A 28 31.76 1.72 53.83
N GLU A 29 33.08 1.73 54.11
CA GLU A 29 33.71 2.62 55.08
C GLU A 29 33.75 4.09 54.61
N GLU A 30 33.95 4.36 53.31
CA GLU A 30 33.86 5.72 52.72
C GLU A 30 32.45 6.30 52.78
N LYS A 31 31.41 5.51 52.48
CA LYS A 31 30.00 5.96 52.53
C LYS A 31 29.50 6.30 53.94
N THR A 32 30.22 5.91 54.98
CA THR A 32 29.86 6.24 56.37
C THR A 32 30.46 7.57 56.85
N ARG A 33 31.35 8.21 56.07
CA ARG A 33 32.03 9.47 56.43
C ARG A 33 31.37 10.74 55.92
N GLU A 34 30.47 10.68 54.94
CA GLU A 34 29.92 11.89 54.30
C GLU A 34 28.54 12.37 54.79
N ASN A 35 27.94 11.73 55.81
CA ASN A 35 26.63 12.16 56.33
C ASN A 35 26.67 12.56 57.81
N ARG A 36 26.85 13.87 58.08
CA ARG A 36 26.21 14.61 59.20
C ARG A 36 26.27 16.15 58.98
N PRO A 37 25.29 16.94 59.48
CA PRO A 37 24.79 18.15 58.78
C PRO A 37 24.95 19.50 59.53
N GLN A 38 24.56 20.60 58.85
CA GLN A 38 24.02 21.93 59.30
C GLN A 38 24.81 23.14 58.77
N VAL A 39 24.29 24.35 58.48
CA VAL A 39 22.96 25.02 58.36
C VAL A 39 23.23 26.35 57.62
N ASP A 40 22.20 26.82 56.92
CA ASP A 40 22.06 28.00 56.04
C ASP A 40 22.34 29.38 56.67
N THR A 41 22.75 30.38 55.86
CA THR A 41 22.34 31.81 55.95
C THR A 41 22.86 32.67 54.76
N ASN A 42 21.91 33.17 53.96
CA ASN A 42 21.97 34.30 53.00
C ASN A 42 22.07 35.68 53.76
N PRO A 43 22.04 36.93 53.20
CA PRO A 43 21.90 37.41 51.79
C PRO A 43 22.58 38.79 51.43
N LYS A 44 22.24 39.32 50.21
CA LYS A 44 22.15 40.74 49.74
C LYS A 44 23.39 41.41 49.11
N SER A 45 23.32 42.41 48.22
CA SER A 45 22.44 42.94 47.14
C SER A 45 23.15 44.20 46.57
N GLU A 46 22.58 44.85 45.53
CA GLU A 46 22.92 46.19 44.97
C GLU A 46 24.04 46.26 43.89
N TYR A 47 24.10 47.17 42.91
CA TYR A 47 23.17 47.94 42.05
C TYR A 47 24.03 48.66 40.96
N HIS A 48 23.48 48.90 39.76
CA HIS A 48 23.69 50.06 38.85
C HIS A 48 24.99 50.37 38.04
N LEU A 49 24.80 50.34 36.70
CA LEU A 49 24.91 51.40 35.66
C LEU A 49 26.16 52.32 35.50
N THR A 50 26.63 52.31 34.23
CA THR A 50 27.02 53.42 33.31
C THR A 50 28.41 54.10 33.32
N SER A 51 29.03 54.02 32.13
CA SER A 51 29.51 55.10 31.23
C SER A 51 30.92 55.72 31.37
N ASP A 52 31.66 55.61 30.25
CA ASP A 52 32.22 56.71 29.41
C ASP A 52 33.72 57.07 29.41
N SER A 53 34.20 57.34 28.19
CA SER A 53 35.36 58.18 27.75
C SER A 53 36.80 57.70 28.10
N GLY A 54 37.85 57.86 27.28
CA GLY A 54 38.08 58.51 25.98
C GLY A 54 39.56 58.93 25.83
N ARG A 55 40.07 58.94 24.57
CA ARG A 55 41.26 59.66 24.01
C ARG A 55 42.68 59.16 24.39
N SER A 56 43.49 58.64 23.47
CA SER A 56 44.27 59.26 22.34
C SER A 56 45.60 59.90 22.75
N LEU A 57 46.74 59.40 22.23
CA LEU A 57 47.76 60.14 21.44
C LEU A 57 49.08 59.37 21.20
N CYS A 58 49.66 59.60 20.00
CA CYS A 58 51.06 59.50 19.54
C CYS A 58 51.57 58.25 18.73
N PRO A 59 52.01 58.46 17.46
CA PRO A 59 52.85 57.56 16.63
C PRO A 59 54.31 58.10 16.52
N PRO A 60 55.25 57.70 15.63
CA PRO A 60 55.33 56.61 14.61
C PRO A 60 56.69 55.82 14.51
N ALA A 61 56.77 54.91 13.53
CA ALA A 61 57.94 54.42 12.75
C ALA A 61 58.79 53.25 13.37
N THR A 62 59.24 52.19 12.68
CA THR A 62 59.35 51.84 11.24
C THR A 62 59.73 50.34 11.08
N LEU A 63 59.12 49.65 10.10
CA LEU A 63 59.62 48.60 9.17
C LEU A 63 59.97 47.14 9.61
N CYS A 64 59.14 46.21 9.08
CA CYS A 64 59.42 44.93 8.37
C CYS A 64 59.58 43.59 9.14
N PRO A 65 59.26 42.41 8.54
CA PRO A 65 57.97 42.00 7.94
C PRO A 65 57.69 40.48 8.13
N TYR A 66 56.89 40.04 9.11
CA TYR A 66 56.26 38.69 9.12
C TYR A 66 55.08 38.68 10.09
N ASP A 67 53.91 39.12 9.64
CA ASP A 67 52.63 38.86 10.33
C ASP A 67 51.65 38.32 9.29
N THR A 68 51.60 36.99 9.18
CA THR A 68 50.35 36.32 8.78
C THR A 68 49.41 36.42 9.97
N PRO A 69 48.20 37.00 9.83
CA PRO A 69 47.25 37.05 10.93
C PRO A 69 46.84 35.62 11.25
N THR A 70 47.18 35.16 12.46
CA THR A 70 46.46 34.07 13.10
C THR A 70 45.03 34.56 13.28
N GLU A 71 44.12 34.06 12.43
CA GLU A 71 42.69 34.16 12.66
C GLU A 71 42.40 33.58 14.05
N GLU A 72 41.90 34.42 14.95
CA GLU A 72 41.21 33.92 16.15
C GLU A 72 40.07 33.01 15.68
N PRO A 73 39.90 31.81 16.24
CA PRO A 73 38.81 30.94 15.84
C PRO A 73 37.50 31.64 16.13
N THR A 74 36.76 31.98 15.08
CA THR A 74 35.37 32.40 15.17
C THR A 74 34.60 31.27 15.83
N VAL A 75 34.20 31.46 17.09
CA VAL A 75 33.29 30.55 17.78
C VAL A 75 32.03 30.43 16.91
N SER A 76 31.83 29.25 16.35
CA SER A 76 30.66 28.93 15.53
C SER A 76 29.41 29.11 16.39
N ASN A 77 28.47 29.93 15.91
CA ASN A 77 27.16 30.12 16.55
C ASN A 77 26.18 28.94 16.25
N HIS A 78 26.65 27.89 15.56
CA HIS A 78 25.86 26.73 15.15
C HIS A 78 26.12 25.52 16.06
N LEU A 79 25.06 24.76 16.35
CA LEU A 79 25.11 23.53 17.14
C LEU A 79 25.96 22.45 16.44
N ASN A 80 27.10 22.06 17.02
CA ASN A 80 27.93 20.98 16.48
C ASN A 80 27.30 19.59 16.75
N PHE A 81 27.85 18.54 16.14
CA PHE A 81 27.27 17.18 16.19
C PHE A 81 27.22 16.60 17.60
N GLN A 82 28.28 16.77 18.40
CA GLN A 82 28.30 16.25 19.78
C GLN A 82 27.34 17.02 20.70
N ASP A 83 27.19 18.34 20.52
CA ASP A 83 26.27 19.15 21.31
C ASP A 83 24.81 18.81 20.97
N LEU A 84 24.52 18.45 19.72
CA LEU A 84 23.22 17.93 19.29
C LEU A 84 22.85 16.67 20.09
N ILE A 85 23.77 15.70 20.17
CA ILE A 85 23.58 14.47 20.95
C ILE A 85 23.29 14.80 22.42
N MET A 86 24.14 15.64 23.05
CA MET A 86 23.98 15.99 24.46
C MET A 86 22.64 16.70 24.74
N ARG A 87 22.15 17.53 23.82
CA ARG A 87 20.84 18.19 23.95
C ARG A 87 19.69 17.20 23.85
N LEU A 88 19.75 16.21 22.95
CA LEU A 88 18.74 15.15 22.88
C LEU A 88 18.75 14.28 24.15
N GLU A 89 19.92 13.90 24.66
CA GLU A 89 20.06 13.17 25.92
C GLU A 89 19.43 13.94 27.07
N ARG A 90 19.73 15.24 27.17
CA ARG A 90 19.14 16.09 28.20
C ARG A 90 17.62 16.19 28.05
N PHE A 91 17.12 16.47 26.85
CA PHE A 91 15.70 16.61 26.59
C PHE A 91 14.93 15.33 26.97
N TRP A 92 15.39 14.16 26.53
CA TRP A 92 14.69 12.91 26.82
C TRP A 92 14.84 12.46 28.27
N ALA A 93 15.97 12.75 28.93
CA ALA A 93 16.10 12.56 30.37
C ALA A 93 15.09 13.41 31.15
N ASP A 94 14.92 14.69 30.77
CA ASP A 94 13.94 15.60 31.37
C ASP A 94 12.48 15.17 31.11
N ASN A 95 12.24 14.36 30.07
CA ASN A 95 10.95 13.75 29.76
C ASN A 95 10.81 12.30 30.30
N GLY A 96 11.66 11.89 31.24
CA GLY A 96 11.50 10.64 32.00
C GLY A 96 12.09 9.39 31.33
N CYS A 97 12.93 9.54 30.31
CA CYS A 97 13.68 8.42 29.74
C CYS A 97 14.94 8.10 30.55
N ILE A 98 15.24 6.80 30.65
CA ILE A 98 16.58 6.33 31.00
C ILE A 98 17.51 6.65 29.83
N ILE A 99 18.66 7.28 30.09
CA ILE A 99 19.70 7.45 29.06
C ILE A 99 20.55 6.17 29.01
N TRP A 100 20.37 5.40 27.94
CA TRP A 100 21.07 4.14 27.70
C TRP A 100 22.33 4.37 26.85
N GLN A 101 23.08 3.30 26.57
CA GLN A 101 24.35 3.38 25.84
C GLN A 101 24.26 2.57 24.54
N PRO A 102 25.08 2.94 23.53
CA PRO A 102 25.25 2.14 22.32
C PRO A 102 25.52 0.67 22.62
N TYR A 103 24.94 -0.22 21.83
CA TYR A 103 25.16 -1.65 21.97
C TYR A 103 26.57 -2.02 21.49
N SER A 104 27.20 -3.01 22.13
CA SER A 104 28.59 -3.38 21.79
C SER A 104 28.72 -4.21 20.51
N GLU A 105 27.61 -4.75 19.99
CA GLU A 105 27.57 -5.51 18.74
C GLU A 105 27.14 -4.61 17.57
N LYS A 106 27.58 -4.93 16.34
CA LYS A 106 27.15 -4.20 15.15
C LYS A 106 25.67 -4.48 14.86
N VAL A 107 24.85 -3.48 15.08
CA VAL A 107 23.40 -3.51 14.80
C VAL A 107 23.06 -2.66 13.58
N GLY A 108 22.01 -3.01 12.84
CA GLY A 108 21.52 -2.22 11.70
C GLY A 108 20.61 -1.05 12.08
N ALA A 109 20.11 -1.05 13.32
CA ALA A 109 19.27 -0.02 13.91
C ALA A 109 19.22 -0.12 15.45
N GLY A 110 18.90 0.99 16.12
CA GLY A 110 18.58 1.06 17.56
C GLY A 110 17.54 0.04 18.00
N THR A 111 16.60 -0.32 17.13
CA THR A 111 15.61 -1.36 17.40
C THR A 111 16.23 -2.70 17.83
N MET A 112 17.40 -3.07 17.28
CA MET A 112 18.04 -4.35 17.58
C MET A 112 18.72 -4.39 18.96
N ASN A 113 18.97 -3.23 19.58
CA ASN A 113 19.52 -3.17 20.93
C ASN A 113 18.55 -3.84 21.92
N ALA A 114 19.09 -4.61 22.87
CA ALA A 114 18.29 -5.30 23.89
C ALA A 114 17.40 -4.32 24.71
N ALA A 115 17.82 -3.05 24.83
CA ALA A 115 17.04 -1.99 25.47
C ALA A 115 15.78 -1.58 24.68
N THR A 116 15.63 -2.02 23.43
CA THR A 116 14.41 -1.89 22.63
C THR A 116 13.72 -3.25 22.47
N VAL A 117 14.24 -4.14 21.60
CA VAL A 117 13.48 -5.33 21.14
C VAL A 117 13.02 -6.26 22.26
N LEU A 118 13.80 -6.40 23.34
CA LEU A 118 13.39 -7.20 24.50
C LEU A 118 12.50 -6.40 25.46
N ARG A 119 12.72 -5.09 25.62
CA ARG A 119 12.01 -4.25 26.58
C ARG A 119 10.63 -3.81 26.11
N VAL A 120 10.37 -3.81 24.80
CA VAL A 120 9.02 -3.63 24.27
C VAL A 120 8.10 -4.80 24.63
N LEU A 121 8.64 -5.98 24.95
CA LEU A 121 7.86 -7.16 25.37
C LEU A 121 7.32 -7.04 26.80
N GLY A 122 6.18 -7.68 27.04
CA GLY A 122 5.59 -7.83 28.38
C GLY A 122 4.90 -6.58 28.91
N PRO A 123 4.35 -6.63 30.13
CA PRO A 123 3.50 -5.56 30.67
C PRO A 123 4.29 -4.37 31.26
N GLU A 124 5.60 -4.51 31.46
CA GLU A 124 6.40 -3.53 32.18
C GLU A 124 6.55 -2.23 31.38
N PRO A 125 6.29 -1.04 31.99
CA PRO A 125 6.55 0.24 31.36
C PRO A 125 8.06 0.44 31.15
N TRP A 126 8.41 1.14 30.07
CA TRP A 126 9.80 1.34 29.68
C TRP A 126 9.98 2.58 28.82
N ASN A 127 10.63 3.60 29.39
CA ASN A 127 11.02 4.81 28.67
C ASN A 127 12.55 4.88 28.61
N VAL A 128 13.12 4.85 27.42
CA VAL A 128 14.59 4.85 27.23
C VAL A 128 14.97 5.70 26.02
N ALA A 129 16.13 6.35 26.08
CA ALA A 129 16.71 7.10 24.97
C ALA A 129 18.22 6.89 24.89
N TYR A 130 18.80 6.79 23.69
CA TYR A 130 20.24 6.53 23.51
C TYR A 130 20.72 6.77 22.08
N VAL A 131 22.03 6.97 21.93
CA VAL A 131 22.71 6.93 20.63
C VAL A 131 22.94 5.47 20.21
N GLU A 132 22.76 5.17 18.92
CA GLU A 132 23.09 3.87 18.34
C GLU A 132 23.81 4.01 16.98
N PRO A 133 25.14 3.79 16.94
CA PRO A 133 25.88 3.55 15.71
C PRO A 133 25.29 2.36 14.95
N SER A 134 24.73 2.63 13.77
CA SER A 134 24.00 1.65 12.97
C SER A 134 24.76 1.33 11.70
N TYR A 135 24.88 0.04 11.37
CA TYR A 135 25.69 -0.49 10.27
C TYR A 135 24.82 -1.15 9.21
N ARG A 136 24.82 -0.57 8.00
CA ARG A 136 24.09 -1.00 6.81
C ARG A 136 25.08 -1.14 5.64
N PRO A 137 25.73 -2.31 5.48
CA PRO A 137 26.77 -2.51 4.48
C PRO A 137 26.37 -2.16 3.02
N ASP A 138 25.11 -2.38 2.66
CA ASP A 138 24.52 -2.04 1.35
C ASP A 138 24.37 -0.54 1.11
N ASP A 139 24.31 0.26 2.17
CA ASP A 139 24.26 1.72 2.10
C ASP A 139 25.62 2.38 1.83
N GLY A 140 26.71 1.61 1.84
CA GLY A 140 28.05 2.14 1.60
C GLY A 140 28.22 2.84 0.24
N ARG A 141 28.90 3.99 0.21
CA ARG A 141 29.11 4.81 -1.02
C ARG A 141 30.52 5.39 -1.13
N PHE A 142 31.53 4.72 -0.57
CA PHE A 142 32.95 5.07 -0.71
C PHE A 142 33.30 6.53 -0.32
N GLY A 143 32.50 7.16 0.55
CA GLY A 143 32.70 8.56 0.93
C GLY A 143 32.41 9.58 -0.19
N GLU A 144 31.74 9.17 -1.26
CA GLU A 144 31.41 10.02 -2.42
C GLU A 144 29.97 10.57 -2.37
N ASN A 145 29.06 9.89 -1.67
CA ASN A 145 27.68 10.35 -1.52
C ASN A 145 27.56 11.40 -0.40
N PRO A 146 26.76 12.47 -0.59
CA PRO A 146 26.55 13.50 0.42
C PRO A 146 25.79 13.02 1.68
N ASN A 147 24.92 12.01 1.55
CA ASN A 147 23.92 11.67 2.56
C ASN A 147 23.85 10.17 2.93
N ARG A 148 24.59 9.31 2.21
CA ARG A 148 24.55 7.86 2.39
C ARG A 148 25.93 7.30 2.69
N MET A 149 25.98 6.39 3.66
CA MET A 149 27.18 5.81 4.26
C MET A 149 26.83 4.47 4.90
N GLN A 150 27.79 3.53 5.01
CA GLN A 150 27.48 2.24 5.62
C GLN A 150 27.29 2.31 7.14
N MET A 151 27.86 3.32 7.80
CA MET A 151 27.64 3.57 9.24
C MET A 151 27.13 4.98 9.47
N HIS A 152 25.96 5.07 10.08
CA HIS A 152 25.33 6.32 10.50
C HIS A 152 24.92 6.24 11.97
N THR A 153 24.62 7.38 12.57
CA THR A 153 24.33 7.50 13.99
C THR A 153 22.84 7.75 14.19
N GLN A 154 22.15 6.76 14.76
CA GLN A 154 20.78 6.94 15.19
C GLN A 154 20.73 7.52 16.60
N TYR A 155 19.69 8.29 16.88
CA TYR A 155 19.24 8.51 18.25
C TYR A 155 17.91 7.80 18.42
N GLN A 156 17.86 6.87 19.36
CA GLN A 156 16.75 5.97 19.57
C GLN A 156 15.98 6.40 20.82
N VAL A 157 14.65 6.39 20.74
CA VAL A 157 13.75 6.61 21.88
C VAL A 157 12.66 5.54 21.86
N ILE A 158 12.38 4.95 23.01
CA ILE A 158 11.22 4.10 23.24
C ILE A 158 10.39 4.72 24.36
N LEU A 159 9.09 4.85 24.12
CA LEU A 159 8.09 5.26 25.11
C LEU A 159 7.06 4.14 25.24
N LYS A 160 6.97 3.54 26.42
CA LYS A 160 6.05 2.42 26.68
C LYS A 160 5.40 2.60 28.05
N PRO A 161 4.07 2.78 28.11
CA PRO A 161 3.11 2.87 26.99
C PRO A 161 3.21 4.17 26.17
N ASP A 162 2.39 4.31 25.11
CA ASP A 162 2.16 5.60 24.43
C ASP A 162 1.80 6.71 25.44
N PRO A 163 2.52 7.85 25.47
CA PRO A 163 2.22 8.96 26.38
C PRO A 163 0.96 9.75 25.99
N GLY A 164 0.37 9.51 24.81
CA GLY A 164 -0.83 10.19 24.33
C GLY A 164 -0.56 11.44 23.47
N ASN A 165 0.68 11.92 23.44
CA ASN A 165 1.15 13.06 22.66
C ASN A 165 2.59 12.91 22.10
N PRO A 166 3.01 11.73 21.62
CA PRO A 166 4.43 11.48 21.32
C PRO A 166 4.93 12.28 20.11
N GLN A 167 4.07 12.62 19.15
CA GLN A 167 4.43 13.48 18.03
C GLN A 167 4.67 14.94 18.49
N GLU A 168 3.91 15.45 19.47
CA GLU A 168 4.18 16.77 20.06
C GLU A 168 5.47 16.78 20.88
N LEU A 169 5.78 15.69 21.60
CA LEU A 169 7.07 15.54 22.28
C LEU A 169 8.24 15.50 21.30
N TYR A 170 8.08 14.80 20.19
CA TYR A 170 9.06 14.78 19.10
C TYR A 170 9.30 16.18 18.52
N LEU A 171 8.25 16.93 18.17
CA LEU A 171 8.43 18.28 17.60
C LEU A 171 9.13 19.22 18.59
N LYS A 172 8.80 19.13 19.88
CA LYS A 172 9.50 19.88 20.94
C LYS A 172 10.98 19.50 21.08
N SER A 173 11.34 18.24 20.78
CA SER A 173 12.74 17.83 20.80
C SER A 173 13.52 18.51 19.68
N LEU A 174 12.92 18.66 18.48
CA LEU A 174 13.51 19.43 17.38
C LEU A 174 13.66 20.91 17.72
N GLU A 175 12.65 21.52 18.36
CA GLU A 175 12.72 22.91 18.85
C GLU A 175 13.85 23.07 19.88
N ALA A 176 14.06 22.09 20.77
CA ALA A 176 15.16 22.11 21.74
C ALA A 176 16.56 22.04 21.08
N LEU A 177 16.65 21.52 19.85
CA LEU A 177 17.86 21.58 19.04
C LEU A 177 18.05 22.93 18.33
N GLY A 178 17.05 23.80 18.37
CA GLY A 178 17.07 25.12 17.71
C GLY A 178 16.42 25.12 16.33
N LEU A 179 15.68 24.08 15.95
CA LEU A 179 14.90 24.06 14.72
C LEU A 179 13.63 24.90 14.89
N ASP A 180 13.41 25.87 14.00
CA ASP A 180 12.14 26.61 13.93
C ASP A 180 11.15 25.84 13.06
N CYS A 181 10.26 25.06 13.69
CA CYS A 181 9.26 24.26 13.00
C CYS A 181 8.35 25.06 12.04
N LYS A 182 8.21 26.38 12.19
CA LYS A 182 7.38 27.22 11.30
C LYS A 182 8.11 27.65 10.03
N ALA A 183 9.44 27.72 10.08
CA ALA A 183 10.27 28.04 8.92
C ALA A 183 10.38 26.87 7.93
N HIS A 184 10.02 25.66 8.37
CA HIS A 184 10.21 24.41 7.63
C HIS A 184 8.89 23.67 7.35
N ASP A 185 8.91 22.82 6.34
CA ASP A 185 7.83 21.90 6.01
C ASP A 185 8.11 20.52 6.63
N ILE A 186 7.42 20.24 7.74
CA ILE A 186 7.52 18.96 8.46
C ILE A 186 6.30 18.10 8.15
N ARG A 187 6.52 16.91 7.58
CA ARG A 187 5.46 15.97 7.20
C ARG A 187 5.67 14.60 7.80
N PHE A 188 4.58 13.98 8.25
CA PHE A 188 4.53 12.60 8.70
C PHE A 188 3.95 11.77 7.55
N VAL A 189 4.82 11.18 6.74
CA VAL A 189 4.46 10.40 5.56
C VAL A 189 4.36 8.95 5.97
N GLU A 190 3.30 8.24 5.57
CA GLU A 190 3.17 6.82 5.90
C GLU A 190 4.42 6.04 5.48
N ASP A 191 4.98 5.31 6.46
CA ASP A 191 5.88 4.20 6.22
C ASP A 191 5.69 3.15 7.31
N ASN A 192 5.41 1.92 6.90
CA ASN A 192 5.15 0.82 7.82
C ASN A 192 6.43 0.01 7.99
N TRP A 193 6.88 -0.12 9.24
CA TRP A 193 8.16 -0.73 9.54
C TRP A 193 8.01 -2.22 9.86
N GLU A 194 8.89 -3.03 9.28
CA GLU A 194 9.02 -4.46 9.59
C GLU A 194 10.51 -4.84 9.67
N SER A 195 10.87 -5.64 10.69
CA SER A 195 12.13 -6.36 10.75
C SER A 195 11.86 -7.87 10.70
N PRO A 196 11.98 -8.49 9.51
CA PRO A 196 11.70 -9.91 9.31
C PRO A 196 12.61 -10.82 10.15
N ALA A 197 13.84 -10.37 10.44
CA ALA A 197 14.82 -11.11 11.24
C ALA A 197 14.43 -11.16 12.73
N LEU A 198 13.83 -10.09 13.26
CA LEU A 198 13.40 -10.00 14.66
C LEU A 198 11.94 -10.43 14.86
N GLY A 199 11.18 -10.69 13.79
CA GLY A 199 9.74 -10.91 13.88
C GLY A 199 9.02 -9.72 14.52
N ALA A 200 9.49 -8.50 14.23
CA ALA A 200 8.96 -7.27 14.78
C ALA A 200 8.35 -6.42 13.66
N TRP A 201 7.21 -5.80 13.93
CA TRP A 201 6.59 -4.86 13.00
C TRP A 201 5.70 -3.85 13.72
N GLY A 202 5.49 -2.72 13.07
CA GLY A 202 4.64 -1.64 13.54
C GLY A 202 4.17 -0.75 12.40
N LEU A 203 3.19 0.09 12.69
CA LEU A 203 2.71 1.12 11.76
C LEU A 203 3.30 2.46 12.20
N GLY A 204 3.51 3.37 11.26
CA GLY A 204 3.96 4.71 11.62
C GLY A 204 4.28 5.58 10.41
N TRP A 205 5.34 6.36 10.54
CA TRP A 205 5.72 7.39 9.58
C TRP A 205 7.22 7.54 9.42
N GLU A 206 7.63 7.86 8.21
CA GLU A 206 8.82 8.65 7.97
C GLU A 206 8.48 10.14 8.21
N VAL A 207 9.32 10.83 8.98
CA VAL A 207 9.19 12.28 9.19
C VAL A 207 10.12 13.01 8.23
N TRP A 208 9.55 13.76 7.31
CA TRP A 208 10.26 14.57 6.33
C TRP A 208 10.37 16.01 6.80
N LEU A 209 11.57 16.58 6.75
CA LEU A 209 11.88 17.99 6.95
C LEU A 209 12.38 18.53 5.60
N ASP A 210 11.61 19.41 4.97
CA ASP A 210 11.89 19.98 3.64
C ASP A 210 12.25 18.91 2.58
N GLY A 211 11.53 17.79 2.58
CA GLY A 211 11.74 16.65 1.68
C GLY A 211 12.78 15.63 2.16
N MET A 212 13.64 15.98 3.13
CA MET A 212 14.61 15.03 3.69
C MET A 212 13.99 14.29 4.86
N GLU A 213 13.92 12.97 4.76
CA GLU A 213 13.58 12.10 5.88
C GLU A 213 14.61 12.26 7.00
N ILE A 214 14.18 12.69 8.19
CA ILE A 214 15.06 12.92 9.36
C ILE A 214 14.80 11.95 10.52
N THR A 215 13.64 11.29 10.55
CA THR A 215 13.22 10.43 11.67
C THR A 215 12.28 9.34 11.19
N GLN A 216 12.42 8.12 11.72
CA GLN A 216 11.40 7.08 11.66
C GLN A 216 10.58 7.07 12.95
N PHE A 217 9.26 6.92 12.83
CA PHE A 217 8.33 6.87 13.96
C PHE A 217 7.48 5.61 13.84
N THR A 218 7.46 4.75 14.86
CA THR A 218 6.83 3.42 14.77
C THR A 218 6.04 3.07 16.04
N TYR A 219 4.78 2.64 15.88
CA TYR A 219 3.99 2.00 16.94
C TYR A 219 4.12 0.48 16.83
N PHE A 220 4.93 -0.14 17.68
CA PHE A 220 5.15 -1.58 17.64
C PHE A 220 3.86 -2.35 17.94
N GLN A 221 3.45 -3.21 17.01
CA GLN A 221 2.33 -4.13 17.23
C GLN A 221 2.82 -5.51 17.64
N GLN A 222 3.99 -5.92 17.12
CA GLN A 222 4.63 -7.17 17.49
C GLN A 222 6.15 -7.02 17.61
N ALA A 223 6.76 -7.87 18.44
CA ALA A 223 8.20 -8.12 18.50
C ALA A 223 8.44 -9.60 18.84
N GLY A 224 9.43 -10.25 18.21
CA GLY A 224 9.66 -11.69 18.40
C GLY A 224 8.45 -12.57 18.05
N GLY A 225 7.57 -12.11 17.16
CA GLY A 225 6.29 -12.75 16.86
C GLY A 225 5.22 -12.63 17.96
N MET A 226 5.51 -11.93 19.05
CA MET A 226 4.59 -11.71 20.16
C MET A 226 3.83 -10.41 19.98
N GLN A 227 2.52 -10.45 20.24
CA GLN A 227 1.68 -9.27 20.28
C GLN A 227 2.00 -8.41 21.52
N LEU A 228 2.19 -7.11 21.32
CA LEU A 228 2.57 -6.21 22.42
C LEU A 228 1.35 -5.64 23.14
N ASP A 229 1.42 -5.63 24.47
CA ASP A 229 0.46 -4.97 25.35
C ASP A 229 1.17 -4.60 26.68
N PRO A 230 1.39 -3.31 26.97
CA PRO A 230 1.01 -2.16 26.15
C PRO A 230 1.89 -1.98 24.91
N VAL A 231 1.38 -1.22 23.93
CA VAL A 231 2.13 -0.83 22.72
C VAL A 231 3.22 0.18 23.07
N ALA A 232 4.38 0.02 22.45
CA ALA A 232 5.51 0.93 22.56
C ALA A 232 5.60 1.84 21.33
N VAL A 233 5.95 3.10 21.56
CA VAL A 233 6.27 4.08 20.52
C VAL A 233 7.78 4.16 20.37
N GLU A 234 8.26 3.97 19.16
CA GLU A 234 9.65 4.14 18.76
C GLU A 234 9.81 5.44 17.96
N ILE A 235 10.83 6.21 18.32
CA ILE A 235 11.24 7.42 17.62
C ILE A 235 12.72 7.31 17.35
N THR A 236 13.10 7.24 16.08
CA THR A 236 14.49 6.99 15.64
C THR A 236 14.96 8.13 14.75
N TYR A 237 15.78 9.02 15.31
CA TYR A 237 16.32 10.19 14.61
C TYR A 237 17.56 9.79 13.79
N GLY A 238 17.69 10.29 12.56
CA GLY A 238 18.91 10.27 11.77
C GLY A 238 19.75 11.50 12.07
N LEU A 239 20.73 11.37 12.97
CA LEU A 239 21.41 12.54 13.56
C LEU A 239 22.18 13.36 12.54
N GLU A 240 22.86 12.71 11.58
CA GLU A 240 23.64 13.41 10.57
C GLU A 240 22.74 14.30 9.71
N ARG A 241 21.56 13.81 9.31
CA ARG A 241 20.62 14.59 8.49
C ARG A 241 20.09 15.81 9.24
N ILE A 242 19.78 15.68 10.52
CA ILE A 242 19.36 16.81 11.37
C ILE A 242 20.51 17.81 11.54
N ALA A 243 21.72 17.32 11.83
CA ALA A 243 22.90 18.17 11.98
C ALA A 243 23.22 18.94 10.69
N MET A 244 23.05 18.32 9.52
CA MET A 244 23.27 18.97 8.23
C MET A 244 22.37 20.18 8.03
N TYR A 245 21.09 20.08 8.44
CA TYR A 245 20.19 21.23 8.45
C TYR A 245 20.64 22.32 9.42
N LEU A 246 20.92 21.97 10.68
CA LEU A 246 21.26 22.95 11.72
C LEU A 246 22.58 23.68 11.44
N GLN A 247 23.53 23.01 10.78
CA GLN A 247 24.81 23.59 10.38
C GLN A 247 24.79 24.19 8.97
N GLY A 248 23.71 24.00 8.20
CA GLY A 248 23.56 24.53 6.85
C GLY A 248 24.54 23.93 5.83
N VAL A 249 24.98 22.68 6.02
CA VAL A 249 25.91 21.97 5.13
C VAL A 249 25.18 20.99 4.21
N ASP A 250 25.75 20.75 3.03
CA ASP A 250 25.17 19.94 1.95
C ASP A 250 25.73 18.52 1.86
N GLU A 251 26.76 18.20 2.64
CA GLU A 251 27.43 16.90 2.70
C GLU A 251 27.74 16.53 4.15
N VAL A 252 27.45 15.28 4.54
CA VAL A 252 27.73 14.74 5.87
C VAL A 252 29.21 14.89 6.26
N TRP A 253 30.13 14.72 5.30
CA TRP A 253 31.57 14.78 5.53
C TRP A 253 32.05 16.17 5.97
N LYS A 254 31.27 17.23 5.70
CA LYS A 254 31.57 18.62 6.07
C LYS A 254 30.98 19.02 7.42
N LEU A 255 30.19 18.15 8.05
CA LEU A 255 29.65 18.42 9.39
C LEU A 255 30.77 18.70 10.38
N GLN A 256 30.62 19.73 11.18
CA GLN A 256 31.45 19.97 12.35
C GLN A 256 31.03 19.00 13.45
N TRP A 257 31.94 18.09 13.81
CA TRP A 257 31.74 17.22 14.97
C TRP A 257 31.80 18.06 16.25
N ASN A 258 32.82 18.91 16.32
CA ASN A 258 33.03 19.98 17.28
C ASN A 258 33.65 21.19 16.55
N ASP A 259 34.12 22.20 17.27
CA ASP A 259 34.65 23.44 16.67
C ASP A 259 35.96 23.27 15.86
N THR A 260 36.60 22.10 15.92
CA THR A 260 37.94 21.86 15.36
C THR A 260 38.05 20.66 14.43
N VAL A 261 37.09 19.74 14.48
CA VAL A 261 37.13 18.44 13.78
C VAL A 261 35.84 18.22 13.02
N THR A 262 35.96 17.85 11.75
CA THR A 262 34.80 17.48 10.93
C THR A 262 34.48 16.00 11.04
N TYR A 263 33.25 15.63 10.71
CA TYR A 263 32.81 14.24 10.58
C TYR A 263 33.65 13.49 9.54
N GLY A 264 34.04 14.18 8.45
CA GLY A 264 34.91 13.64 7.42
C GLY A 264 36.32 13.28 7.90
N ASP A 265 36.90 14.10 8.80
CA ASP A 265 38.22 13.84 9.39
C ASP A 265 38.24 12.54 10.21
N ILE A 266 37.11 12.19 10.81
CA ILE A 266 36.98 11.01 11.68
C ILE A 266 36.59 9.77 10.86
N LEU A 267 35.57 9.88 9.99
CA LEU A 267 34.85 8.70 9.49
C LEU A 267 34.96 8.47 7.97
N LYS A 268 35.41 9.46 7.17
CA LYS A 268 35.44 9.29 5.70
C LYS A 268 36.39 8.17 5.25
N LYS A 269 37.56 8.08 5.88
CA LYS A 269 38.52 7.00 5.56
C LYS A 269 38.00 5.64 5.97
N GLN A 270 37.33 5.56 7.12
CA GLN A 270 36.69 4.35 7.61
C GLN A 270 35.57 3.89 6.66
N GLU A 271 34.71 4.80 6.19
CA GLU A 271 33.67 4.52 5.20
C GLU A 271 34.25 3.87 3.92
N ILE A 272 35.32 4.45 3.37
CA ILE A 272 35.99 3.93 2.17
C ILE A 272 36.51 2.51 2.41
N GLU A 273 37.13 2.25 3.56
CA GLU A 273 37.69 0.94 3.89
C GLU A 273 36.60 -0.12 4.08
N TYR A 274 35.51 0.22 4.77
CA TYR A 274 34.36 -0.68 4.91
C TYR A 274 33.72 -0.98 3.58
N CYS A 275 33.44 0.04 2.74
CA CYS A 275 32.88 -0.20 1.41
C CYS A 275 33.75 -1.16 0.58
N ASN A 276 35.08 -0.94 0.57
CA ASN A 276 35.98 -1.86 -0.13
C ASN A 276 35.87 -3.29 0.42
N TYR A 277 35.85 -3.46 1.74
CA TYR A 277 35.69 -4.77 2.35
C TYR A 277 34.35 -5.41 2.00
N GLU A 278 33.25 -4.70 2.22
CA GLU A 278 31.87 -5.20 2.15
C GLU A 278 31.43 -5.50 0.73
N PHE A 279 31.84 -4.69 -0.26
CA PHE A 279 31.49 -4.93 -1.66
C PHE A 279 32.45 -5.90 -2.34
N TYR A 280 33.76 -5.90 -2.00
CA TYR A 280 34.77 -6.59 -2.82
C TYR A 280 35.52 -7.70 -2.08
N TRP A 281 35.97 -7.48 -0.84
CA TRP A 281 36.95 -8.35 -0.19
C TRP A 281 36.40 -9.35 0.82
N ALA A 282 35.19 -9.14 1.32
CA ALA A 282 34.59 -10.04 2.31
C ALA A 282 34.42 -11.44 1.69
N ASP A 283 34.99 -12.44 2.37
CA ASP A 283 35.03 -13.81 1.88
C ASP A 283 33.71 -14.51 2.18
N VAL A 284 32.97 -14.80 1.13
CA VAL A 284 31.62 -15.38 1.20
C VAL A 284 31.60 -16.72 1.94
N ASN A 285 32.61 -17.58 1.74
CA ASN A 285 32.63 -18.90 2.37
C ASN A 285 32.88 -18.78 3.88
N ARG A 286 33.80 -17.91 4.29
CA ARG A 286 34.04 -17.63 5.72
C ARG A 286 32.82 -17.00 6.38
N LEU A 287 32.16 -16.05 5.72
CA LEU A 287 30.94 -15.43 6.24
C LEU A 287 29.82 -16.46 6.43
N LYS A 288 29.62 -17.39 5.47
CA LYS A 288 28.66 -18.50 5.63
C LYS A 288 29.00 -19.38 6.84
N SER A 289 30.27 -19.76 7.00
CA SER A 289 30.71 -20.53 8.17
C SER A 289 30.51 -19.77 9.49
N MET A 290 30.79 -18.47 9.52
CA MET A 290 30.58 -17.63 10.71
C MET A 290 29.09 -17.56 11.06
N TYR A 291 28.21 -17.38 10.07
CA TYR A 291 26.77 -17.39 10.29
C TYR A 291 26.31 -18.70 10.93
N ASP A 292 26.73 -19.85 10.40
CA ASP A 292 26.34 -21.16 10.93
C ASP A 292 26.86 -21.37 12.37
N ILE A 293 28.07 -20.89 12.68
CA ILE A 293 28.64 -20.93 14.04
C ILE A 293 27.84 -20.04 14.99
N PHE A 294 27.55 -18.79 14.60
CA PHE A 294 26.76 -17.88 15.43
C PHE A 294 25.34 -18.42 15.67
N LEU A 295 24.73 -19.01 14.66
CA LEU A 295 23.42 -19.66 14.78
C LEU A 295 23.46 -20.79 15.81
N ALA A 296 24.49 -21.63 15.77
CA ALA A 296 24.66 -22.73 16.73
C ALA A 296 24.89 -22.23 18.16
N GLU A 297 25.67 -21.17 18.34
CA GLU A 297 25.91 -20.56 19.66
C GLU A 297 24.66 -19.87 20.22
N ALA A 298 23.86 -19.21 19.38
CA ALA A 298 22.55 -18.65 19.78
C ALA A 298 21.64 -19.75 20.35
N GLN A 299 21.55 -20.89 19.65
CA GLN A 299 20.77 -22.03 20.11
C GLN A 299 21.35 -22.62 21.41
N ALA A 300 22.68 -22.77 21.50
CA ALA A 300 23.32 -23.31 22.70
C ALA A 300 23.12 -22.41 23.94
N ALA A 301 23.03 -21.09 23.75
CA ALA A 301 22.68 -20.15 24.80
C ALA A 301 21.20 -20.28 25.22
N LEU A 302 20.28 -20.40 24.26
CA LEU A 302 18.85 -20.65 24.52
C LEU A 302 18.60 -21.95 25.28
N ASP A 303 19.29 -23.04 24.92
CA ASP A 303 19.19 -24.34 25.59
C ASP A 303 19.59 -24.27 27.09
N ARG A 304 20.21 -23.17 27.52
CA ARG A 304 20.64 -22.88 28.89
C ARG A 304 19.89 -21.71 29.53
N ASP A 305 18.79 -21.28 28.91
CA ASP A 305 17.99 -20.11 29.31
C ASP A 305 18.80 -18.80 29.39
N LEU A 306 19.86 -18.65 28.56
CA LEU A 306 20.70 -17.45 28.53
C LEU A 306 20.25 -16.49 27.42
N VAL A 307 19.19 -15.72 27.72
CA VAL A 307 18.51 -14.82 26.77
C VAL A 307 19.44 -13.77 26.15
N ILE A 308 20.18 -13.00 26.95
CA ILE A 308 21.03 -11.91 26.44
C ILE A 308 22.16 -12.45 25.53
N PRO A 309 22.94 -13.47 25.94
CA PRO A 309 23.92 -14.08 25.04
C PRO A 309 23.31 -14.65 23.75
N ALA A 310 22.12 -15.25 23.81
CA ALA A 310 21.44 -15.73 22.61
C ALA A 310 21.10 -14.59 21.65
N HIS A 311 20.60 -13.46 22.18
CA HIS A 311 20.31 -12.24 21.42
C HIS A 311 21.55 -11.66 20.72
N ASP A 312 22.68 -11.61 21.43
CA ASP A 312 23.95 -11.13 20.86
C ASP A 312 24.36 -11.95 19.62
N TYR A 313 24.21 -13.27 19.67
CA TYR A 313 24.53 -14.13 18.53
C TYR A 313 23.53 -13.99 17.37
N VAL A 314 22.25 -13.71 17.65
CA VAL A 314 21.28 -13.38 16.59
C VAL A 314 21.64 -12.06 15.90
N ILE A 315 22.08 -11.04 16.65
CA ILE A 315 22.57 -9.78 16.05
C ILE A 315 23.78 -10.06 15.13
N ARG A 316 24.73 -10.90 15.57
CA ARG A 316 25.88 -11.31 14.75
C ARG A 316 25.47 -12.07 13.49
N CYS A 317 24.47 -12.96 13.59
CA CYS A 317 23.86 -13.60 12.42
C CYS A 317 23.30 -12.55 11.45
N SER A 318 22.55 -11.57 11.95
CA SER A 318 21.95 -10.51 11.13
C SER A 318 22.99 -9.65 10.43
N HIS A 319 24.05 -9.20 11.12
CA HIS A 319 25.10 -8.42 10.48
C HIS A 319 25.88 -9.26 9.44
N THR A 320 26.16 -10.53 9.76
CA THR A 320 26.82 -11.45 8.81
C THR A 320 25.96 -11.69 7.56
N PHE A 321 24.65 -11.80 7.73
CA PHE A 321 23.69 -11.87 6.62
C PHE A 321 23.75 -10.60 5.76
N ASN A 322 23.74 -9.41 6.36
CA ASN A 322 23.82 -8.15 5.61
C ASN A 322 25.11 -8.09 4.76
N LEU A 323 26.26 -8.51 5.31
CA LEU A 323 27.51 -8.60 4.55
C LEU A 323 27.40 -9.58 3.37
N LEU A 324 26.77 -10.74 3.56
CA LEU A 324 26.55 -11.71 2.48
C LEU A 324 25.63 -11.14 1.39
N ASP A 325 24.60 -10.40 1.77
CA ASP A 325 23.65 -9.77 0.85
C ASP A 325 24.32 -8.66 0.04
N THR A 326 25.10 -7.77 0.68
CA THR A 326 25.91 -6.74 0.02
C THR A 326 26.96 -7.34 -0.93
N ARG A 327 27.54 -8.50 -0.58
CA ARG A 327 28.43 -9.24 -1.49
C ARG A 327 27.72 -9.83 -2.71
N GLY A 328 26.39 -9.76 -2.78
CA GLY A 328 25.57 -10.35 -3.83
C GLY A 328 25.55 -11.89 -3.79
N ALA A 329 25.85 -12.48 -2.62
CA ALA A 329 26.04 -13.92 -2.46
C ALA A 329 24.76 -14.68 -2.08
N ILE A 330 23.66 -13.96 -1.84
CA ILE A 330 22.38 -14.51 -1.36
C ILE A 330 21.34 -14.42 -2.46
N GLY A 331 20.82 -15.57 -2.89
CA GLY A 331 19.65 -15.63 -3.78
C GLY A 331 18.32 -15.45 -3.02
N VAL A 332 17.21 -15.21 -3.74
CA VAL A 332 15.88 -14.95 -3.14
C VAL A 332 15.44 -16.07 -2.17
N THR A 333 15.58 -17.34 -2.58
CA THR A 333 15.22 -18.50 -1.73
C THR A 333 16.14 -18.61 -0.50
N GLU A 334 17.42 -18.31 -0.67
CA GLU A 334 18.39 -18.36 0.42
C GLU A 334 18.09 -17.25 1.44
N ARG A 335 17.76 -16.03 0.98
CA ARG A 335 17.34 -14.91 1.81
C ARG A 335 16.16 -15.27 2.72
N ALA A 336 15.13 -15.91 2.15
CA ALA A 336 13.97 -16.37 2.93
C ALA A 336 14.36 -17.37 4.02
N ARG A 337 15.30 -18.28 3.74
CA ARG A 337 15.84 -19.23 4.73
C ARG A 337 16.57 -18.52 5.88
N PHE A 338 17.46 -17.57 5.55
CA PHE A 338 18.19 -16.77 6.55
C PHE A 338 17.23 -16.04 7.50
N PHE A 339 16.22 -15.35 6.95
CA PHE A 339 15.22 -14.66 7.77
C PHE A 339 14.38 -15.63 8.61
N ALA A 340 13.99 -16.78 8.07
CA ALA A 340 13.22 -17.78 8.83
C ALA A 340 14.01 -18.28 10.06
N GLN A 341 15.31 -18.54 9.90
CA GLN A 341 16.18 -18.98 11.00
C GLN A 341 16.33 -17.91 12.09
N MET A 342 16.64 -16.67 11.71
CA MET A 342 16.79 -15.56 12.67
C MET A 342 15.47 -15.24 13.37
N ARG A 343 14.35 -15.31 12.65
CA ARG A 343 13.02 -15.07 13.19
C ARG A 343 12.61 -16.12 14.21
N ASP A 344 12.91 -17.39 13.93
CA ASP A 344 12.62 -18.47 14.87
C ASP A 344 13.41 -18.33 16.17
N LEU A 345 14.72 -18.04 16.08
CA LEU A 345 15.54 -17.75 17.25
C LEU A 345 15.04 -16.51 18.02
N SER A 346 14.70 -15.42 17.32
CA SER A 346 14.16 -14.20 17.94
C SER A 346 12.86 -14.47 18.70
N ARG A 347 11.99 -15.33 18.15
CA ARG A 347 10.77 -15.78 18.83
C ARG A 347 11.09 -16.57 20.10
N GLN A 348 12.00 -17.54 20.03
CA GLN A 348 12.42 -18.31 21.21
C GLN A 348 13.06 -17.42 22.30
N ILE A 349 13.88 -16.44 21.89
CA ILE A 349 14.48 -15.43 22.78
C ILE A 349 13.38 -14.59 23.46
N ALA A 350 12.38 -14.14 22.71
CA ALA A 350 11.25 -13.38 23.25
C ALA A 350 10.44 -14.20 24.27
N GLU A 351 10.15 -15.46 23.95
CA GLU A 351 9.48 -16.41 24.87
C GLU A 351 10.27 -16.60 26.16
N ALA A 352 11.57 -16.86 26.05
CA ALA A 352 12.45 -17.04 27.20
C ALA A 352 12.58 -15.75 28.03
N TYR A 353 12.67 -14.59 27.38
CA TYR A 353 12.71 -13.29 28.06
C TYR A 353 11.42 -13.03 28.84
N LEU A 354 10.25 -13.20 28.21
CA LEU A 354 8.95 -13.05 28.87
C LEU A 354 8.83 -13.97 30.08
N LYS A 355 9.25 -15.23 29.94
CA LYS A 355 9.29 -16.19 31.05
C LYS A 355 10.20 -15.70 32.18
N GLN A 356 11.42 -15.24 31.89
CA GLN A 356 12.34 -14.71 32.89
C GLN A 356 11.75 -13.50 33.65
N ARG A 357 11.05 -12.60 32.94
CA ARG A 357 10.40 -11.43 33.56
C ARG A 357 9.20 -11.83 34.42
N ALA A 358 8.42 -12.81 33.97
CA ALA A 358 7.32 -13.38 34.75
C ALA A 358 7.81 -14.10 36.02
N ASP A 359 8.89 -14.89 35.93
CA ASP A 359 9.53 -15.56 37.07
C ASP A 359 10.08 -14.55 38.10
N GLN A 360 10.43 -13.34 37.66
CA GLN A 360 10.85 -12.22 38.50
C GLN A 360 9.67 -11.38 39.05
N GLY A 361 8.43 -11.72 38.69
CA GLY A 361 7.23 -11.02 39.13
C GLY A 361 7.03 -9.64 38.51
N HIS A 362 7.61 -9.38 37.33
CA HIS A 362 7.54 -8.08 36.63
C HIS A 362 7.92 -6.88 37.53
N PRO A 363 9.20 -6.78 37.94
CA PRO A 363 9.63 -5.83 38.99
C PRO A 363 9.47 -4.35 38.64
N LEU A 364 9.24 -3.98 37.38
CA LEU A 364 9.02 -2.60 36.93
C LEU A 364 7.54 -2.24 36.76
N THR A 365 6.62 -3.19 37.00
CA THR A 365 5.19 -2.90 36.93
C THR A 365 4.79 -2.05 38.13
N GLU A 366 4.45 -0.78 37.88
CA GLU A 366 3.74 0.04 38.85
C GLU A 366 2.23 -0.25 38.81
N PRO A 367 1.49 -0.09 39.93
CA PRO A 367 0.03 -0.13 39.90
C PRO A 367 -0.50 0.97 38.98
N SER A 368 -1.13 0.55 37.87
CA SER A 368 -1.77 1.45 36.91
C SER A 368 -2.76 2.39 37.60
N LYS A 369 -2.59 3.69 37.40
CA LYS A 369 -3.58 4.74 37.70
C LYS A 369 -4.44 5.01 36.46
N ASP A 370 -5.06 3.98 35.90
CA ASP A 370 -6.05 4.15 34.84
C ASP A 370 -7.43 4.35 35.46
N GLU A 371 -7.78 5.60 35.78
CA GLU A 371 -9.18 5.96 35.99
C GLU A 371 -9.81 6.31 34.63
N PRO A 372 -10.92 5.67 34.23
CA PRO A 372 -11.63 6.04 33.02
C PRO A 372 -12.17 7.49 33.17
N PRO A 373 -12.16 8.29 32.10
CA PRO A 373 -12.73 9.63 32.14
C PRO A 373 -14.22 9.56 32.51
N LEU A 374 -14.63 10.36 33.50
CA LEU A 374 -16.03 10.51 33.90
C LEU A 374 -16.79 11.25 32.79
N VAL A 375 -17.80 10.61 32.20
CA VAL A 375 -18.67 11.20 31.17
C VAL A 375 -19.91 11.81 31.83
N SER A 376 -20.29 13.02 31.43
CA SER A 376 -21.58 13.65 31.79
C SER A 376 -22.74 12.97 31.05
N LYS A 377 -23.86 12.71 31.73
CA LYS A 377 -25.05 12.07 31.12
C LYS A 377 -25.71 12.97 30.06
N ALA A 378 -26.28 12.34 29.03
CA ALA A 378 -26.99 13.01 27.93
C ALA A 378 -28.34 13.64 28.32
N ASP A 379 -28.91 13.22 29.47
CA ASP A 379 -30.30 13.50 29.87
C ASP A 379 -30.63 15.00 30.10
N ASP A 380 -29.63 15.87 30.28
CA ASP A 380 -29.79 17.28 30.65
C ASP A 380 -29.76 18.28 29.47
N LEU A 381 -29.71 17.79 28.21
CA LEU A 381 -29.60 18.68 27.04
C LEU A 381 -30.98 19.24 26.58
N PRO A 382 -31.07 20.55 26.24
CA PRO A 382 -32.32 21.17 25.79
C PRO A 382 -32.73 20.68 24.41
N GLU A 383 -34.04 20.47 24.21
CA GLU A 383 -34.59 20.06 22.92
C GLU A 383 -34.41 21.15 21.85
N VAL A 384 -34.16 20.71 20.62
CA VAL A 384 -34.03 21.54 19.43
C VAL A 384 -34.88 20.90 18.35
N ASP A 385 -35.67 21.68 17.60
CA ASP A 385 -36.56 21.11 16.57
C ASP A 385 -35.77 20.52 15.40
N THR A 386 -34.82 21.28 14.86
CA THR A 386 -33.87 20.87 13.82
C THR A 386 -32.53 21.57 14.02
N ALA A 387 -31.42 20.90 13.72
CA ALA A 387 -30.09 21.51 13.73
C ALA A 387 -29.09 20.75 12.84
N ASP A 388 -27.97 21.40 12.54
CA ASP A 388 -26.85 20.73 11.87
C ASP A 388 -26.12 19.80 12.86
N LEU A 389 -25.81 18.59 12.42
CA LEU A 389 -24.89 17.67 13.11
C LEU A 389 -23.48 17.84 12.52
N LEU A 390 -22.47 17.97 13.37
CA LEU A 390 -21.06 17.85 13.02
C LEU A 390 -20.46 16.66 13.77
N LEU A 391 -19.81 15.77 13.04
CA LEU A 391 -18.84 14.80 13.57
C LEU A 391 -17.48 15.09 12.94
N GLU A 392 -16.44 15.27 13.75
CA GLU A 392 -15.04 15.27 13.34
C GLU A 392 -14.32 14.19 14.14
N ILE A 393 -13.63 13.28 13.43
CA ILE A 393 -12.75 12.27 14.01
C ILE A 393 -11.33 12.72 13.74
N GLY A 394 -10.63 13.10 14.80
CA GLY A 394 -9.27 13.61 14.76
C GLY A 394 -8.25 12.54 15.09
N SER A 395 -7.30 12.32 14.19
CA SER A 395 -6.25 11.30 14.32
C SER A 395 -4.86 11.90 14.07
N GLU A 396 -3.84 11.12 14.39
CA GLU A 396 -2.53 11.28 13.74
C GLU A 396 -2.65 10.98 12.22
N GLU A 397 -1.66 11.40 11.44
CA GLU A 397 -1.70 11.46 9.97
C GLU A 397 -2.02 10.12 9.30
N LEU A 398 -3.22 10.02 8.72
CA LEU A 398 -3.67 8.90 7.93
C LEU A 398 -2.90 8.78 6.60
N PRO A 399 -2.72 7.54 6.12
CA PRO A 399 -2.36 7.26 4.74
C PRO A 399 -3.34 7.87 3.72
N PRO A 400 -2.88 8.31 2.53
CA PRO A 400 -3.75 8.80 1.45
C PRO A 400 -4.90 7.84 1.11
N ALA A 401 -4.62 6.54 1.03
CA ALA A 401 -5.64 5.53 0.72
C ALA A 401 -6.71 5.41 1.83
N ASP A 402 -6.31 5.55 3.10
CA ASP A 402 -7.22 5.49 4.24
C ASP A 402 -8.09 6.77 4.33
N VAL A 403 -7.57 7.93 3.91
CA VAL A 403 -8.35 9.17 3.77
C VAL A 403 -9.52 8.96 2.79
N VAL A 404 -9.23 8.44 1.60
CA VAL A 404 -10.25 8.16 0.57
C VAL A 404 -11.23 7.09 1.04
N SER A 405 -10.72 6.02 1.68
CA SER A 405 -11.56 4.95 2.22
C SER A 405 -12.52 5.44 3.31
N ALA A 406 -12.06 6.31 4.20
CA ALA A 406 -12.88 6.86 5.27
C ALA A 406 -14.03 7.73 4.73
N ILE A 407 -13.77 8.54 3.68
CA ILE A 407 -14.81 9.33 3.01
C ILE A 407 -15.90 8.40 2.47
N ALA A 408 -15.53 7.42 1.64
CA ALA A 408 -16.48 6.51 1.02
C ALA A 408 -17.29 5.69 2.05
N GLN A 409 -16.66 5.29 3.16
CA GLN A 409 -17.34 4.56 4.24
C GLN A 409 -18.33 5.45 4.99
N LEU A 410 -17.96 6.68 5.36
CA LEU A 410 -18.85 7.61 6.05
C LEU A 410 -20.02 8.04 5.16
N GLU A 411 -19.79 8.27 3.87
CA GLU A 411 -20.83 8.58 2.87
C GLU A 411 -21.87 7.46 2.74
N LYS A 412 -21.47 6.22 3.00
CA LYS A 412 -22.35 5.05 2.98
C LYS A 412 -23.04 4.81 4.32
N LEU A 413 -22.25 4.71 5.40
CA LEU A 413 -22.72 4.25 6.70
C LEU A 413 -23.61 5.28 7.38
N LEU A 414 -23.31 6.58 7.27
CA LEU A 414 -24.07 7.61 7.98
C LEU A 414 -25.53 7.70 7.50
N PRO A 415 -25.83 7.74 6.18
CA PRO A 415 -27.22 7.64 5.69
C PRO A 415 -27.93 6.36 6.13
N GLU A 416 -27.25 5.20 6.09
CA GLU A 416 -27.82 3.92 6.51
C GLU A 416 -28.29 3.96 7.98
N HIS A 417 -27.43 4.44 8.88
CA HIS A 417 -27.76 4.52 10.31
C HIS A 417 -28.83 5.56 10.62
N LEU A 418 -28.80 6.73 9.97
CA LEU A 418 -29.84 7.76 10.13
C LEU A 418 -31.20 7.26 9.62
N GLY A 419 -31.21 6.45 8.56
CA GLY A 419 -32.40 5.79 8.03
C GLY A 419 -32.98 4.75 8.99
N GLU A 420 -32.15 3.93 9.62
CA GLU A 420 -32.57 2.93 10.63
C GLU A 420 -33.29 3.57 11.83
N ILE A 421 -32.88 4.79 12.20
CA ILE A 421 -33.48 5.55 13.30
C ILE A 421 -34.59 6.51 12.85
N ASN A 422 -35.02 6.49 11.58
CA ASN A 422 -36.11 7.31 11.05
C ASN A 422 -35.99 8.83 11.34
N LEU A 423 -34.76 9.39 11.32
CA LEU A 423 -34.55 10.83 11.41
C LEU A 423 -34.44 11.45 10.01
N THR A 424 -35.18 12.53 9.77
CA THR A 424 -35.12 13.26 8.49
C THR A 424 -34.00 14.32 8.52
N TYR A 425 -33.41 14.58 7.35
CA TYR A 425 -32.35 15.58 7.15
C TYR A 425 -32.37 16.04 5.68
N ASP A 426 -31.74 17.18 5.38
CA ASP A 426 -31.72 17.75 4.03
C ASP A 426 -30.60 17.19 3.16
N SER A 427 -29.38 17.12 3.71
CA SER A 427 -28.20 16.65 2.99
C SER A 427 -27.10 16.22 3.95
N ILE A 428 -26.23 15.31 3.49
CA ILE A 428 -25.02 14.91 4.18
C ILE A 428 -23.82 15.33 3.35
N GLU A 429 -22.84 15.93 4.00
CA GLU A 429 -21.53 16.20 3.44
C GLU A 429 -20.48 15.42 4.22
N VAL A 430 -19.61 14.73 3.50
CA VAL A 430 -18.46 14.04 4.08
C VAL A 430 -17.19 14.52 3.37
N SER A 431 -16.12 14.72 4.12
CA SER A 431 -14.79 14.88 3.54
C SER A 431 -13.72 14.54 4.57
N ALA A 432 -12.46 14.51 4.15
CA ALA A 432 -11.35 14.20 5.02
C ALA A 432 -10.05 14.87 4.58
N THR A 433 -9.13 14.91 5.53
CA THR A 433 -7.74 15.31 5.38
C THR A 433 -6.87 14.25 6.09
N PRO A 434 -5.53 14.27 5.97
CA PRO A 434 -4.68 13.34 6.71
C PRO A 434 -4.98 13.26 8.21
N ARG A 435 -5.36 14.35 8.87
CA ARG A 435 -5.52 14.37 10.34
C ARG A 435 -6.96 14.41 10.83
N ARG A 436 -7.93 14.53 9.91
CA ARG A 436 -9.34 14.63 10.30
C ARG A 436 -10.26 14.07 9.24
N GLN A 437 -11.22 13.27 9.66
CA GLN A 437 -12.39 12.89 8.87
C GLN A 437 -13.60 13.62 9.45
N TYR A 438 -14.48 14.16 8.61
CA TYR A 438 -15.67 14.83 9.13
C TYR A 438 -16.92 14.55 8.31
N ALA A 439 -18.06 14.64 8.99
CA ALA A 439 -19.38 14.63 8.39
C ALA A 439 -20.21 15.79 8.94
N ILE A 440 -20.94 16.48 8.05
CA ILE A 440 -21.94 17.48 8.41
C ILE A 440 -23.29 17.02 7.86
N VAL A 441 -24.27 16.84 8.74
CA VAL A 441 -25.67 16.57 8.36
C VAL A 441 -26.47 17.85 8.52
N LYS A 442 -27.09 18.31 7.44
CA LYS A 442 -27.85 19.57 7.42
C LYS A 442 -29.29 19.37 7.85
N ASN A 443 -29.77 20.26 8.72
CA ASN A 443 -31.16 20.29 9.19
C ASN A 443 -31.66 18.92 9.69
N LEU A 444 -30.84 18.23 10.48
CA LEU A 444 -31.22 16.96 11.09
C LEU A 444 -32.34 17.19 12.11
N GLN A 445 -33.41 16.41 12.01
CA GLN A 445 -34.53 16.43 12.93
C GLN A 445 -34.08 16.16 14.36
N GLY A 446 -34.55 16.94 15.33
CA GLY A 446 -34.09 16.85 16.72
C GLY A 446 -34.83 15.86 17.62
N ARG A 447 -35.86 15.20 17.09
CA ARG A 447 -36.55 14.09 17.76
C ARG A 447 -37.11 13.11 16.72
N GLN A 448 -37.02 11.82 17.02
CA GLN A 448 -37.67 10.79 16.20
C GLN A 448 -39.20 11.00 16.18
N PRO A 449 -39.87 10.69 15.05
CA PRO A 449 -41.32 10.62 15.04
C PRO A 449 -41.81 9.48 15.95
N ASP A 450 -42.94 9.69 16.62
CA ASP A 450 -43.60 8.62 17.37
C ASP A 450 -44.13 7.54 16.39
N GLU A 451 -43.89 6.26 16.69
CA GLU A 451 -44.33 5.13 15.86
C GLU A 451 -45.57 4.47 16.46
N ILE A 452 -46.61 4.25 15.65
CA ILE A 452 -47.81 3.50 16.06
C ILE A 452 -47.70 2.08 15.50
N ARG A 453 -47.37 1.12 16.37
CA ARG A 453 -47.30 -0.30 16.02
C ARG A 453 -48.62 -1.01 16.35
N GLN A 454 -49.19 -1.68 15.36
CA GLN A 454 -50.41 -2.48 15.55
C GLN A 454 -50.07 -3.95 15.83
N ALA A 455 -50.49 -4.47 16.98
CA ALA A 455 -50.35 -5.89 17.33
C ALA A 455 -51.71 -6.58 17.28
N ARG A 456 -51.80 -7.70 16.55
CA ARG A 456 -53.02 -8.51 16.47
C ARG A 456 -53.14 -9.43 17.67
N GLY A 457 -54.24 -9.32 18.39
CA GLY A 457 -54.60 -10.14 19.53
C GLY A 457 -55.56 -11.28 19.20
N PRO A 458 -56.16 -11.91 20.22
CA PRO A 458 -57.11 -13.01 20.03
C PRO A 458 -58.37 -12.58 19.27
N ALA A 459 -59.10 -13.56 18.70
CA ALA A 459 -60.39 -13.29 18.05
C ALA A 459 -61.38 -12.67 19.07
N ILE A 460 -62.28 -11.77 18.63
CA ILE A 460 -63.21 -11.04 19.50
C ILE A 460 -64.01 -12.00 20.40
N ARG A 461 -64.47 -13.13 19.83
CA ARG A 461 -65.20 -14.21 20.54
C ARG A 461 -64.40 -14.90 21.67
N ILE A 462 -63.08 -14.76 21.66
CA ILE A 462 -62.15 -15.29 22.66
C ILE A 462 -61.73 -14.17 23.62
N ALA A 463 -61.71 -12.93 23.14
CA ALA A 463 -61.29 -11.75 23.89
C ALA A 463 -62.35 -11.26 24.90
N TYR A 464 -63.64 -11.46 24.62
CA TYR A 464 -64.76 -11.06 25.47
C TYR A 464 -65.67 -12.24 25.82
N ASP A 465 -66.20 -12.27 27.04
CA ASP A 465 -67.20 -13.28 27.44
C ASP A 465 -68.63 -12.90 27.00
N ASN A 466 -69.61 -13.77 27.30
CA ASN A 466 -71.01 -13.58 26.91
C ASN A 466 -71.68 -12.36 27.58
N GLU A 467 -71.04 -11.74 28.58
CA GLU A 467 -71.50 -10.54 29.29
C GLU A 467 -70.76 -9.28 28.81
N GLY A 468 -69.82 -9.42 27.86
CA GLY A 468 -69.03 -8.32 27.31
C GLY A 468 -67.79 -7.96 28.11
N ASN A 469 -67.40 -8.76 29.12
CA ASN A 469 -66.23 -8.48 29.96
C ASN A 469 -64.92 -9.04 29.33
N PRO A 470 -63.77 -8.38 29.53
CA PRO A 470 -62.46 -8.87 29.06
C PRO A 470 -62.11 -10.24 29.66
N THR A 471 -61.86 -11.24 28.81
CA THR A 471 -61.43 -12.57 29.26
C THR A 471 -59.96 -12.56 29.69
N ARG A 472 -59.50 -13.65 30.34
CA ARG A 472 -58.08 -13.86 30.64
C ARG A 472 -57.18 -13.80 29.40
N ALA A 473 -57.70 -14.17 28.22
CA ALA A 473 -56.96 -14.10 26.97
C ALA A 473 -56.70 -12.65 26.53
N LEU A 474 -57.70 -11.77 26.65
CA LEU A 474 -57.54 -10.34 26.38
C LEU A 474 -56.65 -9.66 27.43
N GLN A 475 -56.81 -9.99 28.71
CA GLN A 475 -55.98 -9.45 29.79
C GLN A 475 -54.50 -9.86 29.66
N GLY A 476 -54.24 -11.11 29.29
CA GLY A 476 -52.88 -11.61 29.01
C GLY A 476 -52.25 -10.95 27.79
N PHE A 477 -53.03 -10.74 26.73
CA PHE A 477 -52.59 -10.02 25.53
C PHE A 477 -52.27 -8.55 25.84
N ALA A 478 -53.17 -7.81 26.50
CA ALA A 478 -52.99 -6.42 26.87
C ALA A 478 -51.77 -6.22 27.80
N ARG A 479 -51.59 -7.08 28.81
CA ARG A 479 -50.40 -7.07 29.68
C ARG A 479 -49.12 -7.33 28.89
N GLY A 480 -49.15 -8.23 27.91
CA GLY A 480 -48.00 -8.51 27.03
C GLY A 480 -47.65 -7.37 26.08
N GLN A 481 -48.60 -6.47 25.79
CA GLN A 481 -48.40 -5.28 24.96
C GLN A 481 -48.24 -3.98 25.78
N GLY A 482 -48.32 -4.04 27.11
CA GLY A 482 -48.15 -2.88 28.00
C GLY A 482 -49.30 -1.87 28.01
N ILE A 483 -50.50 -2.26 27.57
CA ILE A 483 -51.69 -1.40 27.49
C ILE A 483 -52.83 -1.91 28.40
N ASP A 484 -53.83 -1.07 28.68
CA ASP A 484 -55.03 -1.52 29.40
C ASP A 484 -55.92 -2.35 28.47
N PRO A 485 -56.56 -3.45 28.94
CA PRO A 485 -57.58 -4.18 28.18
C PRO A 485 -58.70 -3.30 27.60
N SER A 486 -58.97 -2.11 28.14
CA SER A 486 -59.93 -1.15 27.57
C SER A 486 -59.45 -0.45 26.30
N ASP A 487 -58.14 -0.43 26.05
CA ASP A 487 -57.52 0.38 24.99
C ASP A 487 -57.31 -0.40 23.69
N VAL A 488 -57.90 -1.59 23.59
CA VAL A 488 -57.85 -2.42 22.37
C VAL A 488 -58.98 -2.06 21.41
N GLU A 489 -58.67 -2.02 20.12
CA GLU A 489 -59.64 -1.82 19.06
C GLU A 489 -60.16 -3.16 18.53
N GLN A 490 -61.45 -3.25 18.19
CA GLN A 490 -62.05 -4.44 17.58
C GLN A 490 -62.13 -4.26 16.07
N ARG A 491 -61.44 -5.13 15.30
CA ARG A 491 -61.38 -5.03 13.82
C ARG A 491 -61.19 -6.40 13.17
N ASP A 492 -61.95 -6.66 12.10
CA ASP A 492 -61.84 -7.87 11.27
C ASP A 492 -61.88 -9.20 12.06
N ASP A 493 -62.80 -9.33 13.03
CA ASP A 493 -62.96 -10.46 13.97
C ASP A 493 -61.87 -10.66 15.04
N TYR A 494 -60.89 -9.76 15.15
CA TYR A 494 -59.82 -9.81 16.16
C TYR A 494 -59.73 -8.50 16.95
N VAL A 495 -59.13 -8.57 18.14
CA VAL A 495 -58.72 -7.37 18.89
C VAL A 495 -57.34 -6.92 18.44
N TRP A 496 -57.10 -5.63 18.40
CA TRP A 496 -55.84 -5.02 18.00
C TRP A 496 -55.38 -4.02 19.07
N ALA A 497 -54.09 -4.05 19.37
CA ALA A 497 -53.45 -3.08 20.27
C ALA A 497 -52.70 -2.05 19.42
N GLY A 498 -53.05 -0.77 19.58
CA GLY A 498 -52.26 0.35 19.06
C GLY A 498 -51.20 0.75 20.08
N ILE A 499 -49.95 0.36 19.85
CA ILE A 499 -48.84 0.67 20.75
C ILE A 499 -48.13 1.90 20.20
N THR A 500 -48.19 3.02 20.93
CA THR A 500 -47.42 4.22 20.59
C THR A 500 -46.03 4.11 21.20
N ILE A 501 -45.01 4.04 20.36
CA ILE A 501 -43.60 4.09 20.74
C ILE A 501 -43.17 5.54 20.58
N TYR A 502 -42.96 6.23 21.71
CA TYR A 502 -42.52 7.63 21.68
C TYR A 502 -41.10 7.74 21.16
N GLY A 503 -40.89 8.64 20.20
CA GLY A 503 -39.58 8.89 19.61
C GLY A 503 -38.62 9.54 20.60
N ARG A 504 -37.35 9.14 20.54
CA ARG A 504 -36.28 9.65 21.42
C ARG A 504 -35.70 10.96 20.90
N LYS A 505 -35.08 11.75 21.80
CA LYS A 505 -34.32 12.96 21.41
C LYS A 505 -33.13 12.55 20.56
N THR A 506 -32.84 13.33 19.51
CA THR A 506 -31.73 13.03 18.60
C THR A 506 -30.39 13.00 19.32
N GLN A 507 -30.16 13.85 20.32
CA GLN A 507 -28.91 13.86 21.09
C GLN A 507 -28.64 12.55 21.86
N GLU A 508 -29.69 11.95 22.43
CA GLU A 508 -29.57 10.67 23.14
C GLU A 508 -29.18 9.56 22.16
N ILE A 509 -29.84 9.52 21.00
CA ILE A 509 -29.57 8.53 19.95
C ILE A 509 -28.16 8.72 19.40
N LEU A 510 -27.75 9.96 19.11
CA LEU A 510 -26.42 10.24 18.57
C LEU A 510 -25.30 9.90 19.57
N SER A 511 -25.55 10.01 20.88
CA SER A 511 -24.58 9.62 21.90
C SER A 511 -24.27 8.10 21.88
N GLU A 512 -25.22 7.29 21.38
CA GLU A 512 -25.06 5.85 21.17
C GLU A 512 -24.56 5.53 19.74
N LEU A 513 -25.13 6.20 18.73
CA LEU A 513 -24.89 5.91 17.32
C LEU A 513 -23.50 6.33 16.85
N LEU A 514 -23.00 7.50 17.26
CA LEU A 514 -21.71 8.01 16.80
C LEU A 514 -20.51 7.11 17.18
N PRO A 515 -20.37 6.61 18.42
CA PRO A 515 -19.31 5.66 18.73
C PRO A 515 -19.46 4.33 17.96
N GLU A 516 -20.68 3.85 17.73
CA GLU A 516 -20.91 2.66 16.88
C GLU A 516 -20.51 2.88 15.43
N LEU A 517 -20.82 4.06 14.87
CA LEU A 517 -20.43 4.47 13.53
C LEU A 517 -18.90 4.47 13.38
N ILE A 518 -18.19 5.07 14.35
CA ILE A 518 -16.72 5.10 14.35
C ILE A 518 -16.16 3.67 14.41
N ALA A 519 -16.74 2.80 15.24
CA ALA A 519 -16.33 1.40 15.38
C ALA A 519 -16.55 0.54 14.12
N LYS A 520 -17.50 0.91 13.26
CA LYS A 520 -17.79 0.22 11.99
C LYS A 520 -16.84 0.59 10.85
N LEU A 521 -16.02 1.64 11.02
CA LEU A 521 -15.00 2.00 10.02
C LEU A 521 -13.92 0.91 9.96
N SER A 522 -13.62 0.46 8.74
CA SER A 522 -12.72 -0.66 8.49
C SER A 522 -11.60 -0.25 7.53
N PHE A 523 -10.36 -0.67 7.82
CA PHE A 523 -9.17 -0.26 7.07
C PHE A 523 -8.26 -1.44 6.80
N GLY A 524 -7.37 -1.30 5.80
CA GLY A 524 -6.51 -2.39 5.36
C GLY A 524 -5.47 -2.81 6.40
N LYS A 525 -4.76 -1.83 6.98
CA LYS A 525 -3.84 -2.02 8.11
C LYS A 525 -4.29 -1.15 9.29
N THR A 526 -4.27 -1.71 10.49
CA THR A 526 -4.65 -1.02 11.72
C THR A 526 -3.62 -1.26 12.81
N MET A 527 -3.61 -0.37 13.81
CA MET A 527 -2.77 -0.47 14.99
C MET A 527 -3.58 -0.22 16.26
N ARG A 528 -3.06 -0.74 17.37
CA ARG A 528 -3.44 -0.36 18.73
C ARG A 528 -2.39 0.59 19.28
N TRP A 529 -2.78 1.47 20.18
CA TRP A 529 -1.86 2.44 20.81
C TRP A 529 -2.11 2.62 22.31
N ASN A 530 -3.24 2.18 22.83
CA ASN A 530 -3.59 2.27 24.24
C ASN A 530 -4.19 0.94 24.75
N SER A 531 -4.49 0.90 26.05
CA SER A 531 -4.98 -0.29 26.74
C SER A 531 -6.46 -0.61 26.51
N GLU A 532 -7.24 0.21 25.77
CA GLU A 532 -8.58 -0.21 25.32
C GLU A 532 -8.53 -1.25 24.20
N GLY A 533 -7.36 -1.41 23.54
CA GLY A 533 -7.17 -2.43 22.52
C GLY A 533 -7.93 -2.18 21.21
N ILE A 534 -8.56 -1.01 21.05
CA ILE A 534 -9.22 -0.59 19.81
C ILE A 534 -8.17 -0.49 18.70
N ALA A 535 -8.54 -1.02 17.53
CA ALA A 535 -7.70 -0.98 16.33
C ALA A 535 -8.22 0.09 15.36
N TYR A 536 -7.35 1.00 14.94
CA TYR A 536 -7.64 2.06 13.98
C TYR A 536 -6.40 2.28 13.09
N PRO A 537 -6.49 2.84 11.87
CA PRO A 537 -5.34 3.08 11.02
C PRO A 537 -4.24 3.89 11.71
N ARG A 538 -4.60 4.92 12.50
CA ARG A 538 -3.69 5.77 13.29
C ARG A 538 -4.32 6.18 14.64
N PRO A 539 -3.55 6.54 15.68
CA PRO A 539 -4.11 6.92 16.97
C PRO A 539 -5.14 8.06 16.89
N LEU A 540 -6.31 7.86 17.50
CA LEU A 540 -7.31 8.92 17.68
C LEU A 540 -6.87 9.86 18.81
N ARG A 541 -6.99 11.18 18.58
CA ARG A 541 -6.48 12.23 19.48
C ARG A 541 -7.53 13.28 19.86
N TRP A 542 -8.56 13.50 19.06
CA TRP A 542 -9.72 14.34 19.44
C TRP A 542 -10.98 13.92 18.69
N ILE A 543 -12.14 14.25 19.24
CA ILE A 543 -13.44 14.08 18.58
C ILE A 543 -14.23 15.38 18.79
N VAL A 544 -14.75 15.95 17.70
CA VAL A 544 -15.74 17.03 17.78
C VAL A 544 -17.09 16.44 17.42
N ALA A 545 -18.08 16.54 18.31
CA ALA A 545 -19.43 16.07 18.04
C ALA A 545 -20.44 17.12 18.52
N LEU A 546 -21.08 17.82 17.59
CA LEU A 546 -22.00 18.91 17.88
C LEU A 546 -23.36 18.70 17.19
N PHE A 547 -24.45 18.93 17.91
CA PHE A 547 -25.79 19.12 17.35
C PHE A 547 -26.22 20.58 17.57
N GLY A 548 -26.21 21.37 16.51
CA GLY A 548 -26.27 22.83 16.63
C GLY A 548 -25.06 23.35 17.41
N ALA A 549 -25.28 23.93 18.59
CA ALA A 549 -24.22 24.41 19.50
C ALA A 549 -23.96 23.46 20.70
N GLN A 550 -24.72 22.36 20.77
CA GLN A 550 -24.68 21.42 21.89
C GLN A 550 -23.66 20.32 21.62
N ILE A 551 -22.87 19.94 22.64
CA ILE A 551 -21.95 18.80 22.56
C ILE A 551 -22.76 17.51 22.71
N ILE A 552 -22.48 16.52 21.86
CA ILE A 552 -23.03 15.17 21.98
C ILE A 552 -22.08 14.36 22.88
N PRO A 553 -22.49 13.99 24.11
CA PRO A 553 -21.58 13.39 25.07
C PRO A 553 -21.36 11.90 24.79
N PHE A 554 -20.16 11.55 24.33
CA PHE A 554 -19.69 10.16 24.31
C PHE A 554 -18.17 10.11 24.46
N THR A 555 -17.63 8.92 24.69
CA THR A 555 -16.18 8.65 24.67
C THR A 555 -15.93 7.43 23.81
N TYR A 556 -14.87 7.49 22.99
CA TYR A 556 -14.44 6.38 22.16
C TYR A 556 -12.91 6.39 22.07
N ALA A 557 -12.25 5.23 22.20
CA ALA A 557 -10.79 5.13 22.15
C ALA A 557 -10.07 6.08 23.14
N ARG A 558 -10.56 6.16 24.39
CA ARG A 558 -10.16 7.14 25.43
C ARG A 558 -10.28 8.62 25.04
N THR A 559 -10.97 8.93 23.96
CA THR A 559 -11.17 10.30 23.48
C THR A 559 -12.60 10.73 23.74
N THR A 560 -12.79 11.71 24.62
CA THR A 560 -14.11 12.29 24.91
C THR A 560 -14.49 13.30 23.83
N ALA A 561 -15.71 13.17 23.31
CA ALA A 561 -16.26 14.10 22.34
C ALA A 561 -16.43 15.50 22.95
N GLY A 562 -16.06 16.53 22.19
CA GLY A 562 -16.14 17.92 22.63
C GLY A 562 -16.38 18.88 21.47
N ARG A 563 -15.88 20.11 21.63
CA ARG A 563 -16.00 21.20 20.64
C ARG A 563 -14.65 21.70 20.09
N THR A 564 -13.55 21.07 20.51
CA THR A 564 -12.20 21.56 20.24
C THR A 564 -11.55 20.71 19.16
N SER A 565 -11.30 21.32 18.00
CA SER A 565 -10.47 20.77 16.92
C SER A 565 -9.01 21.23 17.07
N ARG A 566 -8.14 20.86 16.11
CA ARG A 566 -6.70 21.14 16.12
C ARG A 566 -6.21 21.80 14.82
N GLY A 567 -5.30 22.76 14.98
CA GLY A 567 -4.59 23.41 13.88
C GLY A 567 -3.40 22.62 13.33
N LEU A 568 -2.63 23.22 12.43
CA LEU A 568 -1.45 22.62 11.78
C LEU A 568 -0.29 22.38 12.77
N ARG A 569 0.49 21.32 12.52
CA ARG A 569 1.63 20.93 13.38
C ARG A 569 2.76 21.94 13.47
N PRO A 570 3.24 22.58 12.38
CA PRO A 570 4.27 23.62 12.45
C PRO A 570 3.94 24.74 13.45
N ASN A 571 2.64 24.99 13.69
CA ASN A 571 2.16 25.98 14.64
C ASN A 571 1.85 25.41 16.04
N ALA A 572 2.45 24.26 16.39
CA ALA A 572 2.18 23.52 17.63
C ALA A 572 0.72 23.04 17.79
N SER A 573 0.02 22.79 16.69
CA SER A 573 -1.37 22.30 16.66
C SER A 573 -2.31 23.05 17.62
N PRO A 574 -2.51 24.37 17.42
CA PRO A 574 -3.30 25.18 18.34
C PRO A 574 -4.72 24.64 18.44
N LYS A 575 -5.35 24.78 19.62
CA LYS A 575 -6.75 24.41 19.83
C LYS A 575 -7.66 25.35 19.04
N ILE A 576 -8.63 24.79 18.32
CA ILE A 576 -9.63 25.53 17.55
C ILE A 576 -11.00 25.26 18.17
N GLU A 577 -11.62 26.26 18.76
CA GLU A 577 -12.96 26.15 19.35
C GLU A 577 -14.04 26.27 18.26
N ILE A 578 -14.94 25.30 18.21
CA ILE A 578 -16.08 25.26 17.29
C ILE A 578 -17.34 25.57 18.10
N ALA A 579 -17.89 26.77 17.96
CA ALA A 579 -19.03 27.20 18.76
C ALA A 579 -20.33 26.48 18.36
N SER A 580 -20.53 26.25 17.06
CA SER A 580 -21.63 25.47 16.50
C SER A 580 -21.19 24.67 15.27
N ALA A 581 -21.92 23.59 14.95
CA ALA A 581 -21.71 22.77 13.75
C ALA A 581 -21.65 23.60 12.45
N THR A 582 -22.39 24.70 12.35
CA THR A 582 -22.39 25.62 11.20
C THR A 582 -21.08 26.40 11.04
N ASP A 583 -20.35 26.65 12.13
CA ASP A 583 -19.13 27.46 12.13
C ASP A 583 -17.90 26.68 11.66
N TYR A 584 -17.97 25.34 11.61
CA TYR A 584 -16.82 24.46 11.42
C TYR A 584 -15.96 24.85 10.21
N ARG A 585 -16.57 24.96 9.03
CA ARG A 585 -15.83 25.29 7.79
C ARG A 585 -15.14 26.65 7.87
N ALA A 586 -15.83 27.66 8.41
CA ALA A 586 -15.30 29.01 8.54
C ALA A 586 -14.12 29.04 9.51
N GLN A 587 -14.20 28.29 10.63
CA GLN A 587 -13.10 28.17 11.58
C GLN A 587 -11.90 27.45 10.98
N MET A 588 -12.11 26.37 10.22
CA MET A 588 -11.02 25.66 9.54
C MET A 588 -10.32 26.55 8.52
N GLN A 589 -11.10 27.25 7.68
CA GLN A 589 -10.57 28.19 6.69
C GLN A 589 -9.80 29.35 7.33
N LYS A 590 -10.30 29.90 8.45
CA LYS A 590 -9.61 30.95 9.22
C LYS A 590 -8.22 30.51 9.69
N HIS A 591 -8.03 29.23 9.96
CA HIS A 591 -6.76 28.64 10.37
C HIS A 591 -5.97 28.04 9.18
N GLY A 592 -6.38 28.34 7.93
CA GLY A 592 -5.67 27.92 6.72
C GLY A 592 -5.92 26.48 6.29
N ILE A 593 -6.89 25.77 6.88
CA ILE A 593 -7.13 24.35 6.65
C ILE A 593 -8.18 24.17 5.55
N ALA A 594 -7.79 23.54 4.44
CA ALA A 594 -8.68 23.16 3.34
C ALA A 594 -9.27 21.76 3.60
N VAL A 595 -10.39 21.72 4.33
CA VAL A 595 -11.03 20.46 4.76
C VAL A 595 -11.76 19.70 3.66
N ASN A 596 -12.25 20.39 2.62
CA ASN A 596 -12.93 19.74 1.50
C ASN A 596 -11.91 19.24 0.47
N ARG A 597 -11.87 17.93 0.24
CA ARG A 597 -10.87 17.26 -0.62
C ARG A 597 -10.88 17.80 -2.05
N ASP A 598 -12.03 17.94 -2.69
CA ASP A 598 -12.12 18.38 -4.09
C ASP A 598 -11.64 19.81 -4.29
N LYS A 599 -12.03 20.72 -3.39
CA LYS A 599 -11.53 22.11 -3.40
C LYS A 599 -10.02 22.17 -3.16
N ARG A 600 -9.50 21.33 -2.26
CA ARG A 600 -8.07 21.23 -2.00
C ARG A 600 -7.31 20.72 -3.23
N ARG A 601 -7.82 19.67 -3.88
CA ARG A 601 -7.28 19.10 -5.12
C ARG A 601 -7.18 20.14 -6.23
N GLU A 602 -8.27 20.87 -6.46
CA GLU A 602 -8.33 21.93 -7.47
C GLU A 602 -7.36 23.08 -7.14
N THR A 603 -7.25 23.45 -5.85
CA THR A 603 -6.29 24.46 -5.39
C THR A 603 -4.85 24.04 -5.70
N ILE A 604 -4.48 22.78 -5.41
CA ILE A 604 -3.15 22.26 -5.70
C ILE A 604 -2.88 22.30 -7.20
N LYS A 605 -3.82 21.80 -8.01
CA LYS A 605 -3.71 21.81 -9.48
C LYS A 605 -3.44 23.22 -10.02
N GLN A 606 -4.25 24.20 -9.59
CA GLN A 606 -4.09 25.59 -10.02
C GLN A 606 -2.74 26.19 -9.61
N GLN A 607 -2.28 25.94 -8.39
CA GLN A 607 -0.98 26.43 -7.92
C GLN A 607 0.18 25.82 -8.71
N VAL A 608 0.14 24.50 -8.96
CA VAL A 608 1.15 23.76 -9.71
C VAL A 608 1.19 24.24 -11.17
N GLU A 609 0.04 24.35 -11.83
CA GLU A 609 -0.04 24.83 -13.21
C GLU A 609 0.46 26.28 -13.34
N ALA A 610 0.08 27.16 -12.40
CA ALA A 610 0.53 28.55 -12.40
C ALA A 610 2.04 28.69 -12.21
N LEU A 611 2.66 27.87 -11.33
CA LEU A 611 4.11 27.87 -11.14
C LEU A 611 4.85 27.33 -12.36
N ALA A 612 4.34 26.28 -12.99
CA ALA A 612 4.94 25.74 -14.21
C ALA A 612 4.89 26.74 -15.37
N GLN A 613 3.76 27.44 -15.55
CA GLN A 613 3.60 28.47 -16.57
C GLN A 613 4.55 29.65 -16.37
N LYS A 614 4.82 30.07 -15.13
CA LYS A 614 5.78 31.15 -14.83
C LYS A 614 7.20 30.88 -15.32
N ILE A 615 7.55 29.61 -15.50
CA ILE A 615 8.86 29.19 -16.00
C ILE A 615 8.77 28.59 -17.40
N ASP A 616 7.77 28.96 -18.21
CA ASP A 616 7.55 28.46 -19.57
C ASP A 616 7.56 26.93 -19.65
N GLY A 617 6.83 26.29 -18.74
CA GLY A 617 6.72 24.85 -18.64
C GLY A 617 5.29 24.38 -18.37
N ASN A 618 5.10 23.07 -18.46
CA ASN A 618 3.85 22.38 -18.14
C ASN A 618 4.15 21.17 -17.25
N VAL A 619 3.19 20.79 -16.42
CA VAL A 619 3.26 19.54 -15.65
C VAL A 619 2.44 18.48 -16.38
N PRO A 620 2.98 17.27 -16.64
CA PRO A 620 2.22 16.18 -17.23
C PRO A 620 1.01 15.84 -16.39
N GLU A 621 -0.11 15.53 -17.04
CA GLU A 621 -1.29 15.07 -16.32
C GLU A 621 -0.99 13.75 -15.59
N ASP A 622 -1.20 13.79 -14.28
CA ASP A 622 -1.03 12.65 -13.40
C ASP A 622 -2.06 12.75 -12.25
N PRO A 623 -3.26 12.20 -12.45
CA PRO A 623 -4.31 12.26 -11.44
C PRO A 623 -3.92 11.49 -10.17
N ASP A 624 -3.15 10.40 -10.27
CA ASP A 624 -2.76 9.59 -9.12
C ASP A 624 -1.80 10.35 -8.19
N LEU A 625 -0.79 11.03 -8.77
CA LEU A 625 0.11 11.87 -7.98
C LEU A 625 -0.60 13.08 -7.37
N LEU A 626 -1.51 13.71 -8.13
CA LEU A 626 -2.29 14.85 -7.63
C LEU A 626 -3.18 14.43 -6.47
N ASP A 627 -3.82 13.27 -6.55
CA ASP A 627 -4.65 12.71 -5.50
C ASP A 627 -3.81 12.34 -4.26
N GLU A 628 -2.67 11.66 -4.45
CA GLU A 628 -1.73 11.35 -3.36
C GLU A 628 -1.29 12.61 -2.62
N VAL A 629 -0.82 13.64 -3.34
CA VAL A 629 -0.39 14.91 -2.73
C VAL A 629 -1.56 15.64 -2.05
N THR A 630 -2.76 15.59 -2.63
CA THR A 630 -3.97 16.18 -2.03
C THR A 630 -4.28 15.57 -0.66
N ASP A 631 -4.08 14.26 -0.53
CA ASP A 631 -4.40 13.52 0.68
C ASP A 631 -3.21 13.41 1.65
N LEU A 632 -2.05 14.01 1.31
CA LEU A 632 -0.89 14.19 2.20
C LEU A 632 -0.91 15.55 2.96
N VAL A 633 -1.75 16.50 2.55
CA VAL A 633 -1.75 17.86 3.12
C VAL A 633 -3.14 18.34 3.53
N GLU A 634 -3.18 19.24 4.51
CA GLU A 634 -4.40 19.93 4.95
C GLU A 634 -4.45 21.37 4.44
N ALA A 635 -3.29 22.02 4.25
CA ALA A 635 -3.15 23.41 3.86
C ALA A 635 -2.14 23.54 2.70
N PRO A 636 -2.54 23.28 1.44
CA PRO A 636 -1.58 23.17 0.33
C PRO A 636 -0.92 24.51 0.00
N HIS A 637 0.41 24.49 -0.10
CA HIS A 637 1.20 25.60 -0.64
C HIS A 637 2.28 25.07 -1.59
N ALA A 638 2.13 25.32 -2.90
CA ALA A 638 3.09 24.87 -3.90
C ALA A 638 4.33 25.78 -3.98
N LEU A 639 5.50 25.17 -4.12
CA LEU A 639 6.80 25.83 -4.30
C LEU A 639 7.54 25.23 -5.49
N CYS A 640 8.28 26.07 -6.22
CA CYS A 640 9.09 25.64 -7.35
C CYS A 640 10.56 25.55 -6.93
N GLY A 641 11.18 24.38 -7.14
CA GLY A 641 12.61 24.15 -6.94
C GLY A 641 13.33 23.83 -8.24
N THR A 642 14.66 23.81 -8.18
CA THR A 642 15.55 23.58 -9.33
C THR A 642 16.63 22.55 -9.01
N PHE A 643 17.29 22.03 -10.06
CA PHE A 643 18.45 21.15 -9.93
C PHE A 643 19.45 21.39 -11.06
N GLU A 644 20.66 20.82 -10.98
CA GLU A 644 21.68 21.11 -11.99
C GLU A 644 21.27 20.60 -13.38
N SER A 645 21.32 21.46 -14.40
CA SER A 645 21.04 21.09 -15.79
C SER A 645 21.91 19.94 -16.31
N ALA A 646 23.11 19.74 -15.73
CA ALA A 646 23.99 18.62 -16.04
C ALA A 646 23.31 17.25 -15.79
N ARG A 647 22.32 17.18 -14.89
CA ARG A 647 21.57 15.94 -14.61
C ARG A 647 20.70 15.49 -15.77
N LEU A 648 20.33 16.39 -16.69
CA LEU A 648 19.52 16.09 -17.87
C LEU A 648 20.24 15.16 -18.88
N SER A 649 21.53 14.86 -18.68
CA SER A 649 22.23 13.82 -19.45
C SER A 649 21.78 12.40 -19.09
N LEU A 650 21.19 12.22 -17.92
CA LEU A 650 20.66 10.93 -17.46
C LEU A 650 19.30 10.66 -18.12
N PRO A 651 18.87 9.38 -18.20
CA PRO A 651 17.55 9.03 -18.74
C PRO A 651 16.41 9.82 -18.08
N ARG A 652 15.57 10.46 -18.90
CA ARG A 652 14.45 11.30 -18.43
C ARG A 652 13.50 10.54 -17.52
N GLU A 653 13.11 9.32 -17.88
CA GLU A 653 12.16 8.51 -17.14
C GLU A 653 12.68 8.14 -15.75
N MET A 654 14.01 7.99 -15.61
CA MET A 654 14.66 7.77 -14.32
C MET A 654 14.57 9.02 -13.44
N LEU A 655 14.89 10.20 -13.97
CA LEU A 655 14.78 11.47 -13.23
C LEU A 655 13.34 11.76 -12.77
N ILE A 656 12.36 11.50 -13.65
CA ILE A 656 10.94 11.66 -13.35
C ILE A 656 10.49 10.63 -12.30
N ALA A 657 10.90 9.36 -12.43
CA ALA A 657 10.54 8.33 -11.46
C ALA A 657 11.06 8.67 -10.06
N VAL A 658 12.27 9.21 -9.95
CA VAL A 658 12.85 9.65 -8.68
C VAL A 658 12.04 10.79 -8.05
N MET A 659 11.69 11.82 -8.82
CA MET A 659 10.85 12.94 -8.36
C MET A 659 9.49 12.46 -7.84
N LYS A 660 8.81 11.62 -8.62
CA LYS A 660 7.44 11.22 -8.33
C LYS A 660 7.38 10.22 -7.18
N LYS A 661 8.13 9.12 -7.27
CA LYS A 661 7.99 7.99 -6.32
C LYS A 661 8.57 8.28 -4.95
N HIS A 662 9.73 8.93 -4.90
CA HIS A 662 10.43 9.12 -3.63
C HIS A 662 10.13 10.45 -2.97
N GLN A 663 9.57 11.43 -3.69
CA GLN A 663 9.44 12.80 -3.22
C GLN A 663 8.08 13.45 -3.50
N ARG A 664 7.21 12.81 -4.29
CA ARG A 664 5.89 13.32 -4.69
C ARG A 664 5.97 14.71 -5.34
N TYR A 665 7.05 14.93 -6.09
CA TYR A 665 7.24 16.17 -6.85
C TYR A 665 6.61 16.07 -8.23
N PHE A 666 6.09 17.20 -8.71
CA PHE A 666 5.59 17.36 -10.07
C PHE A 666 6.74 17.76 -11.01
N PRO A 667 7.10 16.93 -12.00
CA PRO A 667 8.13 17.28 -12.97
C PRO A 667 7.63 18.36 -13.93
N VAL A 668 8.50 19.31 -14.28
CA VAL A 668 8.17 20.37 -15.25
C VAL A 668 8.77 20.03 -16.61
N LEU A 669 7.94 20.02 -17.66
CA LEU A 669 8.35 19.80 -19.04
C LEU A 669 8.28 21.09 -19.87
N ASP A 670 9.07 21.16 -20.94
CA ASP A 670 8.91 22.17 -21.99
C ASP A 670 7.76 21.80 -22.97
N GLU A 671 7.47 22.68 -23.93
CA GLU A 671 6.45 22.44 -24.97
C GLU A 671 6.75 21.23 -25.88
N LYS A 672 8.02 20.79 -25.93
CA LYS A 672 8.47 19.64 -26.72
C LYS A 672 8.43 18.34 -25.91
N GLY A 673 8.03 18.39 -24.65
CA GLY A 673 7.99 17.26 -23.73
C GLY A 673 9.33 16.88 -23.11
N ASN A 674 10.36 17.72 -23.21
CA ASN A 674 11.63 17.51 -22.52
C ASN A 674 11.55 17.98 -21.07
N LEU A 675 12.26 17.29 -20.17
CA LEU A 675 12.33 17.67 -18.77
C LEU A 675 13.14 18.96 -18.60
N LYS A 676 12.57 19.95 -17.90
CA LYS A 676 13.28 21.16 -17.45
C LYS A 676 14.01 20.86 -16.13
N PRO A 677 15.08 21.60 -15.81
CA PRO A 677 15.81 21.46 -14.54
C PRO A 677 15.02 22.06 -13.35
N SER A 678 13.72 21.75 -13.26
CA SER A 678 12.78 22.32 -12.30
C SER A 678 11.70 21.29 -11.93
N PHE A 679 11.20 21.42 -10.70
CA PHE A 679 10.14 20.60 -10.17
C PHE A 679 9.26 21.43 -9.23
N ILE A 680 8.05 20.98 -8.96
CA ILE A 680 7.13 21.63 -8.03
C ILE A 680 6.82 20.67 -6.88
N THR A 681 6.93 21.16 -5.65
CA THR A 681 6.56 20.46 -4.42
C THR A 681 5.40 21.20 -3.75
N VAL A 682 4.65 20.54 -2.85
CA VAL A 682 3.46 21.12 -2.19
C VAL A 682 3.55 20.92 -0.69
N CYS A 683 3.84 21.99 0.05
CA CYS A 683 3.98 22.02 1.51
C CYS A 683 2.63 21.95 2.25
N ASN A 684 2.66 21.53 3.52
CA ASN A 684 1.49 21.52 4.39
C ASN A 684 1.46 22.76 5.31
N GLY A 685 1.05 23.88 4.74
CA GLY A 685 1.06 25.21 5.35
C GLY A 685 1.97 26.15 4.57
N LEU A 686 1.80 27.45 4.79
CA LEU A 686 2.74 28.46 4.32
C LEU A 686 3.91 28.51 5.31
N PRO A 687 5.14 28.12 4.92
CA PRO A 687 6.31 28.27 5.80
C PRO A 687 6.67 29.75 5.97
N ASP A 688 7.20 30.10 7.15
CA ASP A 688 7.70 31.46 7.43
C ASP A 688 8.92 31.81 6.54
N ASN A 689 9.63 30.81 6.04
CA ASN A 689 10.75 30.96 5.11
C ASN A 689 10.66 29.98 3.93
N PRO A 690 9.92 30.31 2.86
CA PRO A 690 9.78 29.45 1.69
C PRO A 690 11.11 29.07 1.00
N ASP A 691 12.11 29.96 1.03
CA ASP A 691 13.40 29.73 0.39
C ASP A 691 14.20 28.60 1.07
N LEU A 692 14.08 28.46 2.41
CA LEU A 692 14.68 27.34 3.12
C LEU A 692 14.05 26.02 2.70
N VAL A 693 12.72 25.99 2.60
CA VAL A 693 11.99 24.80 2.16
C VAL A 693 12.36 24.42 0.73
N VAL A 694 12.44 25.39 -0.19
CA VAL A 694 12.92 25.15 -1.56
C VAL A 694 14.32 24.54 -1.52
N LYS A 695 15.28 25.18 -0.82
CA LYS A 695 16.67 24.71 -0.74
C LYS A 695 16.78 23.29 -0.16
N GLY A 696 15.99 22.96 0.87
CA GLY A 696 15.94 21.61 1.43
C GLY A 696 15.51 20.58 0.39
N ASN A 697 14.41 20.84 -0.31
CA ASN A 697 13.90 19.95 -1.36
C ASN A 697 14.90 19.84 -2.54
N GLU A 698 15.61 20.92 -2.89
CA GLU A 698 16.69 20.90 -3.90
C GLU A 698 17.89 20.03 -3.47
N ASN A 699 18.28 20.10 -2.21
CA ASN A 699 19.37 19.25 -1.67
C ASN A 699 18.97 17.76 -1.72
N VAL A 700 17.72 17.44 -1.39
CA VAL A 700 17.20 16.08 -1.43
C VAL A 700 17.22 15.53 -2.85
N ILE A 701 16.71 16.29 -3.83
CA ILE A 701 16.68 15.80 -5.21
C ILE A 701 18.11 15.65 -5.78
N ARG A 702 19.03 16.54 -5.41
CA ARG A 702 20.46 16.43 -5.79
C ARG A 702 21.06 15.14 -5.28
N ALA A 703 20.83 14.78 -4.03
CA ALA A 703 21.33 13.54 -3.43
C ALA A 703 20.71 12.29 -4.08
N ARG A 704 19.41 12.29 -4.35
CA ARG A 704 18.73 11.19 -5.05
C ARG A 704 19.21 11.03 -6.48
N TYR A 705 19.48 12.12 -7.19
CA TYR A 705 20.08 12.09 -8.53
C TYR A 705 21.55 11.67 -8.52
N ALA A 706 22.29 11.92 -7.44
CA ALA A 706 23.62 11.35 -7.27
C ALA A 706 23.56 9.82 -7.12
N ASP A 707 22.62 9.29 -6.34
CA ASP A 707 22.41 7.84 -6.18
C ASP A 707 21.97 7.19 -7.50
N ALA A 708 20.98 7.78 -8.19
CA ALA A 708 20.53 7.30 -9.50
C ALA A 708 21.67 7.33 -10.55
N ARG A 709 22.50 8.38 -10.54
CA ARG A 709 23.68 8.44 -11.40
C ARG A 709 24.68 7.32 -11.09
N PHE A 710 24.97 7.08 -9.82
CA PHE A 710 25.89 6.03 -9.39
C PHE A 710 25.46 4.66 -9.92
N PHE A 711 24.19 4.30 -9.75
CA PHE A 711 23.65 3.04 -10.28
C PHE A 711 23.70 2.97 -11.81
N TYR A 712 23.36 4.06 -12.49
CA TYR A 712 23.42 4.13 -13.95
C TYR A 712 24.85 3.97 -14.49
N GLU A 713 25.83 4.61 -13.84
CA GLU A 713 27.24 4.51 -14.22
C GLU A 713 27.81 3.11 -13.92
N ASP A 714 27.49 2.50 -12.77
CA ASP A 714 27.87 1.11 -12.46
C ASP A 714 27.32 0.11 -13.49
N ASP A 715 26.05 0.30 -13.89
CA ASP A 715 25.41 -0.57 -14.87
C ASP A 715 25.98 -0.41 -16.28
N THR A 716 26.25 0.83 -16.70
CA THR A 716 26.74 1.15 -18.05
C THR A 716 28.22 0.82 -18.27
N ASN A 717 28.97 0.52 -17.20
CA ASN A 717 30.31 -0.06 -17.29
C ASN A 717 30.33 -1.50 -17.84
N LYS A 718 29.16 -2.16 -17.93
CA LYS A 718 28.98 -3.51 -18.47
C LYS A 718 28.00 -3.49 -19.65
N LYS A 719 28.06 -4.48 -20.53
CA LYS A 719 27.03 -4.65 -21.58
C LYS A 719 25.80 -5.31 -20.97
N LEU A 720 24.61 -4.99 -21.50
CA LEU A 720 23.35 -5.59 -21.04
C LEU A 720 23.39 -7.13 -21.07
N GLY A 721 24.08 -7.72 -22.06
CA GLY A 721 24.27 -9.17 -22.16
C GLY A 721 25.08 -9.79 -21.02
N ASP A 722 25.94 -9.03 -20.36
CA ASP A 722 26.78 -9.51 -19.25
C ASP A 722 25.94 -9.79 -17.98
N PHE A 723 24.76 -9.18 -17.88
CA PHE A 723 23.81 -9.39 -16.77
C PHE A 723 22.99 -10.69 -16.91
N LEU A 724 23.05 -11.37 -18.06
CA LEU A 724 22.28 -12.59 -18.29
C LEU A 724 22.65 -13.73 -17.34
N THR A 725 23.91 -13.83 -16.91
CA THR A 725 24.36 -14.84 -15.95
C THR A 725 23.84 -14.55 -14.54
N ARG A 726 23.67 -13.27 -14.19
CA ARG A 726 23.05 -12.90 -12.90
C ARG A 726 21.59 -13.34 -12.86
N LEU A 727 20.87 -13.38 -13.98
CA LEU A 727 19.50 -13.90 -14.02
C LEU A 727 19.36 -15.36 -13.57
N ASP A 728 20.44 -16.16 -13.61
CA ASP A 728 20.44 -17.53 -13.07
C ASP A 728 20.23 -17.53 -11.53
N THR A 729 20.56 -16.42 -10.85
CA THR A 729 20.40 -16.25 -9.39
C THR A 729 19.01 -15.76 -8.98
N LEU A 730 18.26 -15.15 -9.90
CA LEU A 730 16.90 -14.67 -9.64
C LEU A 730 15.90 -15.80 -9.88
N THR A 731 15.33 -16.35 -8.82
CA THR A 731 14.30 -17.39 -8.93
C THR A 731 13.01 -16.82 -9.52
N PHE A 732 12.52 -17.41 -10.61
CA PHE A 732 11.17 -17.11 -11.11
C PHE A 732 10.13 -17.87 -10.28
N GLN A 733 10.29 -19.19 -10.18
CA GLN A 733 9.49 -20.06 -9.31
C GLN A 733 10.27 -21.37 -9.09
N GLU A 734 10.22 -21.94 -7.88
CA GLU A 734 11.05 -23.07 -7.45
C GLU A 734 11.11 -24.27 -8.42
N LYS A 735 9.97 -24.65 -9.01
CA LYS A 735 9.86 -25.76 -9.98
C LYS A 735 10.06 -25.32 -11.43
N LEU A 736 9.90 -24.03 -11.74
CA LEU A 736 10.05 -23.48 -13.10
C LEU A 736 11.45 -22.90 -13.37
N GLY A 737 12.29 -22.81 -12.34
CA GLY A 737 13.68 -22.38 -12.44
C GLY A 737 13.88 -20.87 -12.26
N SER A 738 14.98 -20.39 -12.82
CA SER A 738 15.42 -19.00 -12.73
C SER A 738 14.74 -18.08 -13.76
N MET A 739 14.91 -16.77 -13.60
CA MET A 739 14.56 -15.78 -14.62
C MET A 739 15.35 -16.01 -15.91
N ARG A 740 16.58 -16.55 -15.83
CA ARG A 740 17.33 -16.94 -17.01
C ARG A 740 16.65 -18.10 -17.75
N ASP A 741 16.20 -19.11 -17.02
CA ASP A 741 15.47 -20.23 -17.61
C ASP A 741 14.18 -19.77 -18.27
N LYS A 742 13.47 -18.81 -17.64
CA LYS A 742 12.31 -18.16 -18.25
C LYS A 742 12.64 -17.49 -19.58
N THR A 743 13.67 -16.64 -19.64
CA THR A 743 14.04 -15.97 -20.91
C THR A 743 14.40 -16.97 -22.03
N ARG A 744 15.05 -18.10 -21.70
CA ARG A 744 15.34 -19.17 -22.66
C ARG A 744 14.06 -19.84 -23.19
N ARG A 745 13.04 -20.02 -22.36
CA ARG A 745 11.74 -20.55 -22.80
C ARG A 745 11.00 -19.54 -23.67
N VAL A 746 11.00 -18.27 -23.27
CA VAL A 746 10.40 -17.18 -24.07
C VAL A 746 11.04 -17.08 -25.44
N GLU A 747 12.37 -17.17 -25.55
CA GLU A 747 13.09 -17.20 -26.83
C GLU A 747 12.59 -18.34 -27.75
N LYS A 748 12.51 -19.56 -27.22
CA LYS A 748 12.00 -20.73 -27.97
C LYS A 748 10.54 -20.54 -28.37
N LEU A 749 9.72 -20.02 -27.47
CA LEU A 749 8.31 -19.79 -27.72
C LEU A 749 8.07 -18.70 -28.78
N VAL A 750 8.85 -17.61 -28.78
CA VAL A 750 8.81 -16.60 -29.85
C VAL A 750 9.14 -17.21 -31.21
N ASN A 751 10.11 -18.14 -31.26
CA ASN A 751 10.40 -18.86 -32.49
C ASN A 751 9.22 -19.74 -32.94
N ASP A 752 8.61 -20.49 -32.02
CA ASP A 752 7.49 -21.40 -32.34
C ASP A 752 6.19 -20.66 -32.69
N LEU A 753 6.01 -19.45 -32.17
CA LEU A 753 4.87 -18.57 -32.47
C LEU A 753 5.10 -17.69 -33.70
N SER A 754 6.29 -17.73 -34.32
CA SER A 754 6.63 -16.82 -35.43
C SER A 754 5.62 -16.84 -36.58
N ASP A 755 5.13 -18.02 -36.97
CA ASP A 755 4.15 -18.13 -38.07
C ASP A 755 2.78 -17.58 -37.67
N ALA A 756 2.32 -17.89 -36.44
CA ALA A 756 1.04 -17.40 -35.91
C ALA A 756 1.03 -15.88 -35.68
N LEU A 757 2.21 -15.28 -35.47
CA LEU A 757 2.39 -13.85 -35.24
C LEU A 757 2.88 -13.09 -36.48
N GLU A 758 2.90 -13.75 -37.64
CA GLU A 758 3.37 -13.22 -38.93
C GLU A 758 4.77 -12.58 -38.86
N LEU A 759 5.64 -13.14 -38.02
CA LEU A 759 6.94 -12.59 -37.68
C LEU A 759 8.01 -13.04 -38.69
N ARG A 760 8.45 -12.12 -39.57
CA ARG A 760 9.38 -12.41 -40.69
C ARG A 760 10.59 -11.47 -40.72
N GLY A 761 11.64 -11.89 -41.42
CA GLY A 761 12.82 -11.05 -41.73
C GLY A 761 13.50 -10.44 -40.51
N GLU A 762 13.81 -9.14 -40.59
CA GLU A 762 14.46 -8.40 -39.50
C GLU A 762 13.60 -8.30 -38.23
N ASN A 763 12.27 -8.31 -38.34
CA ASN A 763 11.39 -8.33 -37.16
C ASN A 763 11.56 -9.64 -36.38
N LYS A 764 11.68 -10.78 -37.07
CA LYS A 764 11.97 -12.07 -36.41
C LYS A 764 13.31 -12.06 -35.69
N LYS A 765 14.36 -11.55 -36.35
CA LYS A 765 15.69 -11.43 -35.73
C LYS A 765 15.66 -10.51 -34.50
N ALA A 766 15.01 -9.36 -34.61
CA ALA A 766 14.87 -8.41 -33.51
C ALA A 766 14.10 -9.00 -32.34
N ALA A 767 13.01 -9.73 -32.59
CA ALA A 767 12.21 -10.37 -31.54
C ALA A 767 12.97 -11.46 -30.80
N LEU A 768 13.71 -12.32 -31.52
CA LEU A 768 14.54 -13.35 -30.91
C LEU A 768 15.66 -12.73 -30.08
N ARG A 769 16.35 -11.71 -30.61
CA ARG A 769 17.39 -11.01 -29.85
C ARG A 769 16.82 -10.29 -28.62
N ALA A 770 15.66 -9.67 -28.74
CA ALA A 770 14.96 -9.06 -27.62
C ALA A 770 14.53 -10.11 -26.57
N ALA A 771 14.01 -11.28 -26.98
CA ALA A 771 13.63 -12.36 -26.07
C ALA A 771 14.80 -12.86 -25.20
N VAL A 772 16.02 -12.87 -25.75
CA VAL A 772 17.23 -13.22 -24.99
C VAL A 772 17.53 -12.19 -23.89
N LEU A 773 17.27 -10.90 -24.17
CA LEU A 773 17.68 -9.77 -23.34
C LEU A 773 16.54 -9.16 -22.50
N CYS A 774 15.29 -9.55 -22.72
CA CYS A 774 14.09 -8.81 -22.28
C CYS A 774 13.98 -8.63 -20.76
N LYS A 775 14.62 -9.48 -19.97
CA LYS A 775 14.66 -9.40 -18.51
C LYS A 775 16.05 -9.12 -17.95
N ALA A 776 17.06 -8.90 -18.79
CA ALA A 776 18.45 -8.73 -18.35
C ALA A 776 18.62 -7.54 -17.41
N ASP A 777 17.80 -6.51 -17.59
CA ASP A 777 17.79 -5.34 -16.76
C ASP A 777 17.32 -5.61 -15.32
N LEU A 778 16.54 -6.66 -15.04
CA LEU A 778 16.18 -7.05 -13.66
C LEU A 778 17.39 -7.36 -12.77
N ALA A 779 18.55 -7.68 -13.38
CA ALA A 779 19.79 -7.91 -12.66
C ALA A 779 20.73 -6.70 -12.63
N THR A 780 20.28 -5.54 -13.10
CA THR A 780 21.04 -4.28 -13.05
C THR A 780 20.80 -3.56 -11.73
N SER A 781 21.81 -2.86 -11.23
CA SER A 781 21.78 -2.15 -9.95
C SER A 781 20.63 -1.13 -9.92
N MET A 782 20.40 -0.39 -11.01
CA MET A 782 19.30 0.57 -11.14
C MET A 782 17.92 -0.06 -11.02
N VAL A 783 17.66 -1.19 -11.67
CA VAL A 783 16.33 -1.82 -11.66
C VAL A 783 16.09 -2.61 -10.37
N VAL A 784 17.15 -3.11 -9.73
CA VAL A 784 17.07 -3.66 -8.37
C VAL A 784 16.61 -2.57 -7.40
N GLU A 785 17.17 -1.36 -7.51
CA GLU A 785 16.73 -0.21 -6.70
C GLU A 785 15.34 0.30 -7.11
N MET A 786 15.07 0.41 -8.41
CA MET A 786 13.85 1.01 -8.97
C MET A 786 13.17 0.09 -9.97
N THR A 787 12.51 -0.97 -9.47
CA THR A 787 11.86 -2.00 -10.29
C THR A 787 10.80 -1.49 -11.26
N SER A 788 10.22 -0.30 -11.03
CA SER A 788 9.30 0.33 -12.00
C SER A 788 9.94 0.80 -13.29
N LEU A 789 11.27 0.91 -13.33
CA LEU A 789 12.02 1.27 -14.52
C LEU A 789 12.41 0.04 -15.37
N GLN A 790 11.97 -1.16 -14.99
CA GLN A 790 12.16 -2.37 -15.80
C GLN A 790 11.58 -2.18 -17.22
N GLY A 791 12.23 -2.77 -18.21
CA GLY A 791 11.99 -2.57 -19.64
C GLY A 791 12.56 -1.25 -20.16
N ILE A 792 12.27 -0.13 -19.48
CA ILE A 792 12.74 1.20 -19.86
C ILE A 792 14.27 1.27 -19.76
N MET A 793 14.84 0.86 -18.62
CA MET A 793 16.30 0.80 -18.49
C MET A 793 16.90 -0.27 -19.40
N GLY A 794 16.22 -1.41 -19.58
CA GLY A 794 16.58 -2.40 -20.59
C GLY A 794 16.76 -1.80 -21.99
N ARG A 795 15.87 -0.90 -22.43
CA ARG A 795 16.04 -0.15 -23.69
C ARG A 795 17.30 0.72 -23.69
N TYR A 796 17.49 1.55 -22.65
CA TYR A 796 18.66 2.44 -22.57
C TYR A 796 19.98 1.65 -22.57
N TYR A 797 20.04 0.56 -21.80
CA TYR A 797 21.22 -0.30 -21.70
C TYR A 797 21.46 -1.11 -22.97
N ALA A 798 20.40 -1.55 -23.66
CA ALA A 798 20.54 -2.20 -24.96
C ALA A 798 21.18 -1.23 -25.98
N LEU A 799 20.70 0.02 -26.03
CA LEU A 799 21.26 1.05 -26.91
C LEU A 799 22.72 1.37 -26.58
N SER A 800 23.06 1.54 -25.29
CA SER A 800 24.46 1.79 -24.88
C SER A 800 25.37 0.59 -25.15
N SER A 801 24.82 -0.62 -25.13
CA SER A 801 25.53 -1.87 -25.47
C SER A 801 25.73 -2.09 -26.97
N GLY A 802 25.18 -1.22 -27.82
CA GLY A 802 25.27 -1.30 -29.28
C GLY A 802 24.20 -2.16 -29.96
N GLU A 803 23.12 -2.52 -29.27
CA GLU A 803 21.97 -3.19 -29.88
C GLU A 803 21.20 -2.25 -30.82
N THR A 804 20.46 -2.82 -31.77
CA THR A 804 19.66 -2.01 -32.71
C THR A 804 18.46 -1.35 -31.99
N LYS A 805 17.98 -0.22 -32.53
CA LYS A 805 16.78 0.45 -32.02
C LYS A 805 15.56 -0.48 -31.96
N ALA A 806 15.42 -1.40 -32.91
CA ALA A 806 14.33 -2.37 -32.94
C ALA A 806 14.40 -3.35 -31.76
N VAL A 807 15.58 -3.87 -31.44
CA VAL A 807 15.79 -4.76 -30.27
C VAL A 807 15.54 -3.98 -28.97
N ALA A 808 16.16 -2.80 -28.84
CA ALA A 808 16.03 -1.99 -27.64
C ALA A 808 14.58 -1.58 -27.38
N ARG A 809 13.83 -1.19 -28.42
CA ARG A 809 12.40 -0.85 -28.26
C ARG A 809 11.56 -2.08 -27.92
N ALA A 810 11.85 -3.25 -28.51
CA ALA A 810 11.16 -4.49 -28.19
C ALA A 810 11.34 -4.93 -26.72
N ILE A 811 12.51 -4.67 -26.12
CA ILE A 811 12.78 -4.92 -24.70
C ILE A 811 11.88 -4.06 -23.80
N GLU A 812 11.58 -2.82 -24.15
CA GLU A 812 10.60 -2.03 -23.38
C GLU A 812 9.16 -2.47 -23.69
N ASP A 813 8.83 -2.58 -24.99
CA ASP A 813 7.49 -2.88 -25.49
C ASP A 813 6.92 -4.20 -24.96
N HIS A 814 7.75 -5.21 -24.66
CA HIS A 814 7.20 -6.51 -24.24
C HIS A 814 6.47 -6.45 -22.88
N TYR A 815 6.77 -5.45 -22.03
CA TYR A 815 6.03 -5.21 -20.80
C TYR A 815 4.65 -4.62 -21.05
N HIS A 816 4.41 -4.04 -22.22
CA HIS A 816 3.14 -3.40 -22.54
C HIS A 816 2.05 -4.40 -22.96
N PRO A 817 0.77 -4.13 -22.59
CA PRO A 817 0.35 -3.14 -21.59
C PRO A 817 0.70 -3.62 -20.17
N ARG A 818 1.11 -2.69 -19.30
CA ARG A 818 1.50 -2.96 -17.91
C ARG A 818 0.31 -3.03 -16.96
N PHE A 819 -0.78 -2.33 -17.27
CA PHE A 819 -2.05 -2.33 -16.54
C PHE A 819 -3.20 -2.10 -17.52
N PRO A 820 -4.46 -2.39 -17.16
CA PRO A 820 -5.61 -2.13 -18.02
C PRO A 820 -5.66 -0.65 -18.45
N GLY A 821 -5.73 -0.39 -19.76
CA GLY A 821 -5.73 0.96 -20.33
C GLY A 821 -4.34 1.56 -20.64
N ASP A 822 -3.24 0.87 -20.31
CA ASP A 822 -1.88 1.28 -20.72
C ASP A 822 -1.69 1.11 -22.24
N ALA A 823 -0.66 1.77 -22.80
CA ALA A 823 -0.34 1.66 -24.21
C ALA A 823 0.00 0.22 -24.61
N LEU A 824 -0.35 -0.16 -25.85
CA LEU A 824 0.00 -1.45 -26.46
C LEU A 824 1.46 -1.46 -26.97
N PRO A 825 2.09 -2.64 -27.13
CA PRO A 825 3.45 -2.77 -27.69
C PRO A 825 3.61 -2.09 -29.06
N GLN A 826 4.42 -1.04 -29.17
CA GLN A 826 4.50 -0.25 -30.41
C GLN A 826 5.16 -0.98 -31.59
N THR A 827 5.89 -2.06 -31.33
CA THR A 827 6.62 -2.82 -32.34
C THR A 827 6.17 -4.27 -32.41
N GLN A 828 6.11 -4.84 -33.62
CA GLN A 828 5.78 -6.26 -33.82
C GLN A 828 6.73 -7.21 -33.05
N PRO A 829 8.06 -6.96 -33.00
CA PRO A 829 8.96 -7.72 -32.13
C PRO A 829 8.58 -7.65 -30.64
N GLY A 830 8.25 -6.47 -30.12
CA GLY A 830 7.81 -6.29 -28.74
C GLY A 830 6.51 -7.04 -28.44
N LEU A 831 5.53 -6.97 -29.34
CA LEU A 831 4.27 -7.71 -29.25
C LEU A 831 4.50 -9.23 -29.18
N ALA A 832 5.40 -9.76 -30.01
CA ALA A 832 5.70 -11.18 -30.02
C ALA A 832 6.32 -11.67 -28.71
N VAL A 833 7.28 -10.91 -28.16
CA VAL A 833 7.89 -11.21 -26.85
C VAL A 833 6.86 -11.05 -25.73
N SER A 834 5.97 -10.05 -25.82
CA SER A 834 4.89 -9.77 -24.87
C SER A 834 3.93 -10.96 -24.73
N ILE A 835 3.49 -11.51 -25.86
CA ILE A 835 2.58 -12.66 -25.93
C ILE A 835 3.29 -13.92 -25.39
N ALA A 836 4.53 -14.17 -25.81
CA ALA A 836 5.30 -15.33 -25.38
C ALA A 836 5.58 -15.33 -23.86
N ASP A 837 6.00 -14.19 -23.28
CA ASP A 837 6.27 -14.06 -21.83
C ASP A 837 5.02 -14.35 -20.97
N ARG A 838 3.85 -13.89 -21.43
CA ARG A 838 2.56 -14.10 -20.74
C ARG A 838 2.09 -15.54 -20.87
N LEU A 839 2.21 -16.15 -22.06
CA LEU A 839 1.87 -17.56 -22.28
C LEU A 839 2.78 -18.50 -21.48
N ASP A 840 4.09 -18.22 -21.39
CA ASP A 840 5.02 -18.98 -20.53
C ASP A 840 4.59 -18.94 -19.06
N SER A 841 4.25 -17.74 -18.57
CA SER A 841 3.85 -17.53 -17.18
C SER A 841 2.51 -18.23 -16.87
N LEU A 842 1.52 -18.10 -17.76
CA LEU A 842 0.20 -18.73 -17.61
C LEU A 842 0.31 -20.26 -17.64
N ALA A 843 0.96 -20.84 -18.66
CA ALA A 843 1.13 -22.28 -18.76
C ALA A 843 1.98 -22.85 -17.62
N GLY A 844 3.07 -22.16 -17.26
CA GLY A 844 3.99 -22.56 -16.20
C GLY A 844 3.34 -22.59 -14.82
N LEU A 845 2.71 -21.48 -14.41
CA LEU A 845 2.17 -21.34 -13.07
C LEU A 845 0.96 -22.25 -12.83
N PHE A 846 0.06 -22.37 -13.81
CA PHE A 846 -1.02 -23.37 -13.74
C PHE A 846 -0.46 -24.80 -13.73
N GLY A 847 0.58 -25.08 -14.52
CA GLY A 847 1.26 -26.38 -14.56
C GLY A 847 1.86 -26.82 -13.23
N VAL A 848 2.27 -25.88 -12.37
CA VAL A 848 2.76 -26.16 -11.00
C VAL A 848 1.69 -26.02 -9.91
N GLY A 849 0.44 -25.74 -10.30
CA GLY A 849 -0.71 -25.64 -9.39
C GLY A 849 -0.90 -24.27 -8.71
N ILE A 850 -0.21 -23.23 -9.19
CA ILE A 850 -0.34 -21.86 -8.67
C ILE A 850 -1.43 -21.12 -9.45
N LYS A 851 -2.53 -20.81 -8.77
CA LYS A 851 -3.71 -20.14 -9.34
C LYS A 851 -4.02 -18.84 -8.59
N PRO A 852 -4.52 -17.80 -9.28
CA PRO A 852 -4.96 -16.57 -8.62
C PRO A 852 -6.12 -16.84 -7.65
N ARG A 853 -6.08 -16.23 -6.46
CA ARG A 853 -7.19 -16.22 -5.49
C ARG A 853 -7.91 -14.87 -5.54
N SER A 854 -9.10 -14.78 -4.96
CA SER A 854 -9.93 -13.57 -4.98
C SER A 854 -9.18 -12.34 -4.44
N ASN A 855 -8.37 -12.50 -3.38
CA ASN A 855 -7.62 -11.42 -2.73
C ASN A 855 -6.09 -11.48 -2.93
N ALA A 856 -5.57 -12.47 -3.66
CA ALA A 856 -4.11 -12.67 -3.78
C ALA A 856 -3.72 -13.16 -5.17
N ASP A 857 -2.79 -12.44 -5.79
CA ASP A 857 -2.17 -12.78 -7.08
C ASP A 857 -0.67 -12.44 -7.05
N PRO A 858 0.14 -13.22 -6.32
CA PRO A 858 1.54 -12.87 -6.06
C PRO A 858 2.43 -12.88 -7.31
N TYR A 859 2.00 -13.53 -8.40
CA TYR A 859 2.73 -13.61 -9.66
C TYR A 859 2.11 -12.73 -10.77
N GLY A 860 1.04 -11.99 -10.47
CA GLY A 860 0.41 -11.07 -11.43
C GLY A 860 -0.29 -11.74 -12.62
N LEU A 861 -0.77 -12.97 -12.46
CA LEU A 861 -1.45 -13.73 -13.53
C LEU A 861 -2.71 -13.03 -14.06
N ARG A 862 -3.44 -12.30 -13.21
CA ARG A 862 -4.59 -11.47 -13.63
C ARG A 862 -4.15 -10.36 -14.59
N ARG A 863 -3.05 -9.69 -14.26
CA ARG A 863 -2.46 -8.63 -15.08
C ARG A 863 -1.93 -9.19 -16.40
N ASP A 864 -1.25 -10.33 -16.36
CA ASP A 864 -0.72 -11.00 -17.55
C ASP A 864 -1.83 -11.48 -18.49
N THR A 865 -2.92 -12.05 -17.94
CA THR A 865 -4.11 -12.42 -18.73
C THR A 865 -4.76 -11.21 -19.40
N LEU A 866 -5.01 -10.14 -18.64
CA LEU A 866 -5.62 -8.93 -19.22
C LEU A 866 -4.71 -8.31 -20.29
N GLY A 867 -3.39 -8.25 -20.05
CA GLY A 867 -2.46 -7.74 -21.05
C GLY A 867 -2.36 -8.61 -22.31
N LEU A 868 -2.44 -9.94 -22.17
CA LEU A 868 -2.52 -10.86 -23.32
C LEU A 868 -3.78 -10.58 -24.14
N LEU A 869 -4.94 -10.46 -23.48
CA LEU A 869 -6.22 -10.16 -24.15
C LEU A 869 -6.19 -8.79 -24.82
N SER A 870 -5.72 -7.74 -24.15
CA SER A 870 -5.58 -6.40 -24.73
C SER A 870 -4.70 -6.39 -25.98
N ASN A 871 -3.62 -7.18 -26.00
CA ASN A 871 -2.76 -7.32 -27.17
C ASN A 871 -3.50 -8.02 -28.33
N LEU A 872 -4.15 -9.15 -28.07
CA LEU A 872 -4.86 -9.90 -29.12
C LEU A 872 -6.04 -9.11 -29.70
N LEU A 873 -6.84 -8.47 -28.83
CA LEU A 873 -8.00 -7.68 -29.24
C LEU A 873 -7.58 -6.36 -29.90
N GLY A 874 -6.61 -5.65 -29.31
CA GLY A 874 -6.12 -4.36 -29.80
C GLY A 874 -5.49 -4.43 -31.19
N TYR A 875 -4.74 -5.50 -31.47
CA TYR A 875 -4.18 -5.77 -32.81
C TYR A 875 -5.12 -6.56 -33.73
N LYS A 876 -6.34 -6.88 -33.29
CA LYS A 876 -7.31 -7.66 -34.08
C LYS A 876 -6.72 -8.98 -34.58
N MET A 877 -5.99 -9.65 -33.70
CA MET A 877 -5.13 -10.78 -34.03
C MET A 877 -5.88 -12.11 -33.85
N HIS A 878 -6.01 -12.87 -34.93
CA HIS A 878 -6.50 -14.24 -34.90
C HIS A 878 -5.45 -15.16 -34.26
N PHE A 879 -5.73 -15.68 -33.06
CA PHE A 879 -4.76 -16.45 -32.29
C PHE A 879 -5.44 -17.53 -31.44
N SER A 880 -5.12 -18.80 -31.70
CA SER A 880 -5.57 -19.93 -30.87
C SER A 880 -4.83 -19.95 -29.52
N LEU A 881 -5.55 -19.62 -28.45
CA LEU A 881 -5.02 -19.66 -27.07
C LEU A 881 -4.58 -21.06 -26.68
N ARG A 882 -5.34 -22.10 -27.07
CA ARG A 882 -4.98 -23.49 -26.74
C ARG A 882 -3.68 -23.89 -27.43
N GLN A 883 -3.49 -23.54 -28.71
CA GLN A 883 -2.21 -23.81 -29.38
C GLN A 883 -1.06 -23.02 -28.74
N GLY A 884 -1.29 -21.75 -28.39
CA GLY A 884 -0.29 -20.93 -27.69
C GLY A 884 0.14 -21.51 -26.35
N LEU A 885 -0.82 -21.90 -25.50
CA LEU A 885 -0.57 -22.52 -24.20
C LEU A 885 0.12 -23.89 -24.35
N ASN A 886 -0.30 -24.71 -25.32
CA ASN A 886 0.36 -25.99 -25.59
C ASN A 886 1.81 -25.82 -26.05
N LYS A 887 2.09 -24.83 -26.92
CA LYS A 887 3.48 -24.51 -27.34
C LYS A 887 4.32 -24.03 -26.15
N ALA A 888 3.76 -23.21 -25.27
CA ALA A 888 4.45 -22.80 -24.05
C ALA A 888 4.75 -24.01 -23.13
N ALA A 889 3.78 -24.93 -23.00
CA ALA A 889 3.90 -26.10 -22.15
C ALA A 889 5.07 -27.03 -22.53
N VAL A 890 5.37 -27.16 -23.83
CA VAL A 890 6.46 -28.00 -24.36
C VAL A 890 7.83 -27.60 -23.81
N HIS A 891 8.04 -26.32 -23.53
CA HIS A 891 9.36 -25.79 -23.11
C HIS A 891 9.55 -25.77 -21.58
N LEU A 892 8.52 -26.12 -20.81
CA LEU A 892 8.59 -26.08 -19.35
C LEU A 892 9.41 -27.24 -18.79
N PRO A 893 10.11 -27.05 -17.66
CA PRO A 893 10.90 -28.10 -17.02
C PRO A 893 10.04 -29.17 -16.30
N VAL A 894 8.71 -28.97 -16.28
CA VAL A 894 7.73 -29.85 -15.62
C VAL A 894 6.74 -30.39 -16.65
N VAL A 895 6.25 -31.60 -16.43
CA VAL A 895 5.17 -32.17 -17.25
C VAL A 895 3.86 -31.46 -16.90
N VAL A 896 3.39 -30.60 -17.80
CA VAL A 896 2.09 -29.95 -17.66
C VAL A 896 1.01 -30.87 -18.19
N LYS A 897 0.06 -31.24 -17.31
CA LYS A 897 -1.07 -32.08 -17.69
C LYS A 897 -2.08 -31.28 -18.51
N ARG A 898 -2.86 -31.98 -19.33
CA ARG A 898 -3.91 -31.36 -20.17
C ARG A 898 -4.90 -30.55 -19.33
N GLU A 899 -5.25 -31.05 -18.15
CA GLU A 899 -6.17 -30.38 -17.23
C GLU A 899 -5.66 -28.99 -16.81
N ALA A 900 -4.35 -28.82 -16.61
CA ALA A 900 -3.79 -27.52 -16.23
C ALA A 900 -3.85 -26.50 -17.38
N ILE A 901 -3.72 -26.97 -18.64
CA ILE A 901 -3.88 -26.13 -19.84
C ILE A 901 -5.34 -25.73 -20.02
N ASP A 902 -6.27 -26.68 -19.81
CA ASP A 902 -7.70 -26.42 -19.85
C ASP A 902 -8.10 -25.40 -18.77
N GLU A 903 -7.61 -25.55 -17.54
CA GLU A 903 -7.84 -24.59 -16.46
C GLU A 903 -7.27 -23.19 -16.76
N ALA A 904 -6.08 -23.10 -17.38
CA ALA A 904 -5.49 -21.83 -17.78
C ALA A 904 -6.31 -21.17 -18.90
N PHE A 905 -6.76 -21.95 -19.88
CA PHE A 905 -7.65 -21.50 -20.94
C PHE A 905 -8.97 -20.97 -20.37
N ASP A 906 -9.65 -21.73 -19.51
CA ASP A 906 -10.91 -21.33 -18.86
C ASP A 906 -10.74 -20.08 -17.99
N TYR A 907 -9.57 -19.92 -17.37
CA TYR A 907 -9.24 -18.69 -16.65
C TYR A 907 -9.15 -17.48 -17.59
N ILE A 908 -8.49 -17.61 -18.74
CA ILE A 908 -8.39 -16.54 -19.73
C ILE A 908 -9.77 -16.20 -20.31
N ILE A 909 -10.58 -17.19 -20.67
CA ILE A 909 -11.93 -16.98 -21.23
C ILE A 909 -12.86 -16.28 -20.24
N ARG A 910 -12.84 -16.65 -18.95
CA ARG A 910 -13.63 -15.94 -17.92
C ARG A 910 -13.23 -14.48 -17.76
N ARG A 911 -11.97 -14.13 -18.06
CA ARG A 911 -11.52 -12.72 -18.04
C ARG A 911 -11.88 -11.99 -19.32
N LEU A 912 -11.82 -12.67 -20.47
CA LEU A 912 -12.33 -12.14 -21.74
C LEU A 912 -13.82 -11.77 -21.60
N GLU A 913 -14.62 -12.61 -20.96
CA GLU A 913 -16.04 -12.32 -20.69
C GLU A 913 -16.23 -10.99 -19.95
N VAL A 914 -15.45 -10.74 -18.90
CA VAL A 914 -15.49 -9.46 -18.16
C VAL A 914 -15.11 -8.29 -19.08
N VAL A 915 -14.01 -8.43 -19.83
CA VAL A 915 -13.56 -7.39 -20.78
C VAL A 915 -14.65 -7.06 -21.81
N LEU A 916 -15.32 -8.08 -22.36
CA LEU A 916 -16.38 -7.89 -23.35
C LEU A 916 -17.65 -7.28 -22.76
N ARG A 917 -18.00 -7.61 -21.51
CA ARG A 917 -19.10 -6.95 -20.79
C ARG A 917 -18.78 -5.47 -20.51
N ASP A 918 -17.54 -5.17 -20.14
CA ASP A 918 -17.09 -3.79 -19.90
C ASP A 918 -17.08 -2.95 -21.20
N GLU A 919 -16.93 -3.59 -22.37
CA GLU A 919 -17.16 -2.96 -23.68
C GLU A 919 -18.65 -2.70 -24.02
N GLY A 920 -19.58 -3.13 -23.16
CA GLY A 920 -21.03 -2.95 -23.35
C GLY A 920 -21.70 -4.04 -24.19
N LEU A 921 -21.05 -5.19 -24.41
CA LEU A 921 -21.65 -6.29 -25.16
C LEU A 921 -22.61 -7.10 -24.29
N ARG A 922 -23.67 -7.64 -24.92
CA ARG A 922 -24.69 -8.41 -24.17
C ARG A 922 -24.15 -9.76 -23.69
N HIS A 923 -24.55 -10.15 -22.49
CA HIS A 923 -24.13 -11.40 -21.84
C HIS A 923 -24.46 -12.65 -22.65
N ASP A 924 -25.65 -12.70 -23.26
CA ASP A 924 -26.12 -13.82 -24.05
C ASP A 924 -25.36 -13.97 -25.39
N ALA A 925 -25.02 -12.85 -26.04
CA ALA A 925 -24.16 -12.83 -27.22
C ALA A 925 -22.72 -13.29 -26.91
N ILE A 926 -22.18 -12.90 -25.75
CA ILE A 926 -20.86 -13.36 -25.28
C ILE A 926 -20.91 -14.88 -25.01
N SER A 927 -21.94 -15.35 -24.32
CA SER A 927 -22.14 -16.77 -24.00
C SER A 927 -22.25 -17.61 -25.27
N ALA A 928 -23.02 -17.16 -26.27
CA ALA A 928 -23.15 -17.81 -27.57
C ALA A 928 -21.81 -17.95 -28.31
N ALA A 929 -20.96 -16.91 -28.24
CA ALA A 929 -19.64 -16.91 -28.86
C ALA A 929 -18.66 -17.87 -28.16
N ILE A 930 -18.69 -17.92 -26.82
CA ILE A 930 -17.83 -18.79 -26.02
C ILE A 930 -18.25 -20.26 -26.15
N ALA A 931 -19.56 -20.54 -26.13
CA ALA A 931 -20.13 -21.89 -26.21
C ALA A 931 -19.89 -22.56 -27.58
N ALA A 932 -19.57 -21.79 -28.62
CA ALA A 932 -19.08 -22.33 -29.90
C ALA A 932 -17.69 -23.01 -29.81
N ASN A 933 -17.10 -23.10 -28.60
CA ASN A 933 -15.82 -23.73 -28.30
C ASN A 933 -14.67 -23.16 -29.13
N LEU A 934 -14.73 -21.87 -29.39
CA LEU A 934 -13.68 -21.12 -30.06
C LEU A 934 -12.55 -20.84 -29.06
N ASP A 935 -11.31 -20.93 -29.53
CA ASP A 935 -10.13 -20.62 -28.72
C ASP A 935 -9.41 -19.34 -29.16
N ASP A 936 -10.05 -18.55 -30.02
CA ASP A 936 -9.58 -17.28 -30.58
C ASP A 936 -10.34 -16.09 -29.94
N PRO A 937 -9.70 -15.31 -29.07
CA PRO A 937 -10.32 -14.17 -28.38
C PRO A 937 -10.86 -13.10 -29.33
N TYR A 938 -10.16 -12.81 -30.42
CA TYR A 938 -10.59 -11.80 -31.37
C TYR A 938 -11.81 -12.29 -32.15
N GLN A 939 -11.84 -13.57 -32.53
CA GLN A 939 -13.02 -14.16 -33.16
C GLN A 939 -14.24 -14.17 -32.22
N ILE A 940 -14.06 -14.51 -30.94
CA ILE A 940 -15.13 -14.44 -29.92
C ILE A 940 -15.67 -13.00 -29.82
N GLN A 941 -14.79 -11.99 -29.75
CA GLN A 941 -15.21 -10.59 -29.73
C GLN A 941 -15.99 -10.20 -31.00
N ARG A 942 -15.53 -10.63 -32.19
CA ARG A 942 -16.23 -10.37 -33.45
C ARG A 942 -17.65 -10.92 -33.44
N ILE A 943 -17.83 -12.16 -32.99
CA ILE A 943 -19.14 -12.82 -32.91
C ILE A 943 -20.05 -12.11 -31.90
N ALA A 944 -19.55 -11.87 -30.68
CA ALA A 944 -20.31 -11.19 -29.64
C ALA A 944 -20.76 -9.78 -30.08
N ARG A 945 -19.88 -9.02 -30.75
CA ARG A 945 -20.21 -7.70 -31.32
C ARG A 945 -21.25 -7.80 -32.43
N ALA A 946 -21.09 -8.73 -33.37
CA ALA A 946 -22.01 -8.89 -34.49
C ALA A 946 -23.42 -9.26 -34.01
N PHE A 947 -23.56 -10.22 -33.10
CA PHE A 947 -24.86 -10.59 -32.55
C PHE A 947 -25.46 -9.54 -31.62
N THR A 948 -24.64 -8.83 -30.82
CA THR A 948 -25.12 -7.69 -30.03
C THR A 948 -25.77 -6.63 -30.95
N ALA A 949 -25.15 -6.34 -32.11
CA ALA A 949 -25.73 -5.42 -33.08
C ALA A 949 -27.02 -5.97 -33.73
N GLN A 950 -27.08 -7.27 -34.03
CA GLN A 950 -28.28 -7.89 -34.63
C GLN A 950 -29.48 -7.93 -33.68
N ILE A 951 -29.27 -8.09 -32.37
CA ILE A 951 -30.35 -8.12 -31.37
C ILE A 951 -31.21 -6.84 -31.37
N HIS A 952 -30.63 -5.70 -31.79
CA HIS A 952 -31.36 -4.45 -31.91
C HIS A 952 -32.25 -4.36 -33.16
N SER A 953 -32.25 -5.38 -34.03
CA SER A 953 -33.17 -5.49 -35.16
C SER A 953 -34.57 -5.91 -34.68
N ASP A 954 -35.60 -5.23 -35.19
CA ASP A 954 -37.02 -5.61 -34.95
C ASP A 954 -37.34 -7.05 -35.38
N GLN A 955 -36.50 -7.66 -36.22
CA GLN A 955 -36.72 -8.99 -36.78
C GLN A 955 -35.92 -10.09 -36.07
N TRP A 956 -35.04 -9.76 -35.12
CA TRP A 956 -34.12 -10.73 -34.50
C TRP A 956 -34.84 -11.85 -33.75
N LEU A 957 -35.85 -11.52 -32.93
CA LEU A 957 -36.61 -12.52 -32.18
C LEU A 957 -37.32 -13.51 -33.11
N ASP A 958 -37.87 -13.04 -34.23
CA ASP A 958 -38.53 -13.90 -35.20
C ASP A 958 -37.53 -14.82 -35.91
N ILE A 959 -36.34 -14.33 -36.24
CA ILE A 959 -35.24 -15.13 -36.81
C ILE A 959 -34.77 -16.20 -35.81
N LEU A 960 -34.58 -15.81 -34.54
CA LEU A 960 -34.16 -16.71 -33.47
C LEU A 960 -35.22 -17.79 -33.23
N HIS A 961 -36.50 -17.44 -33.13
CA HIS A 961 -37.60 -18.38 -32.95
C HIS A 961 -37.74 -19.36 -34.12
N ALA A 962 -37.56 -18.88 -35.36
CA ALA A 962 -37.57 -19.74 -36.54
C ALA A 962 -36.47 -20.81 -36.43
N HIS A 963 -35.23 -20.41 -36.14
CA HIS A 963 -34.14 -21.35 -35.96
C HIS A 963 -34.32 -22.27 -34.73
N ALA A 964 -34.80 -21.73 -33.61
CA ALA A 964 -35.07 -22.49 -32.38
C ALA A 964 -36.07 -23.63 -32.62
N ARG A 965 -37.09 -23.44 -33.47
CA ARG A 965 -38.01 -24.51 -33.84
C ARG A 965 -37.30 -25.68 -34.53
N CYS A 966 -36.38 -25.39 -35.45
CA CYS A 966 -35.54 -26.42 -36.08
C CYS A 966 -34.67 -27.15 -35.05
N LYS A 967 -34.00 -26.45 -34.12
CA LYS A 967 -33.14 -27.08 -33.10
C LYS A 967 -33.96 -27.89 -32.08
N ARG A 968 -35.10 -27.38 -31.63
CA ARG A 968 -35.97 -28.03 -30.63
C ARG A 968 -36.58 -29.34 -31.14
N ILE A 969 -37.04 -29.39 -32.39
CA ILE A 969 -37.67 -30.60 -32.94
C ILE A 969 -36.68 -31.75 -33.15
N VAL A 970 -35.38 -31.44 -33.27
CA VAL A 970 -34.32 -32.43 -33.49
C VAL A 970 -33.46 -32.71 -32.27
N ARG A 971 -33.67 -32.00 -31.14
CA ARG A 971 -32.79 -32.03 -29.97
C ARG A 971 -32.59 -33.43 -29.37
N ASP A 972 -33.64 -34.24 -29.35
CA ASP A 972 -33.65 -35.55 -28.70
C ASP A 972 -33.34 -36.69 -29.70
N LEU A 973 -32.96 -36.37 -30.94
CA LEU A 973 -32.57 -37.33 -31.96
C LEU A 973 -31.07 -37.66 -31.85
N SER A 974 -30.74 -38.94 -31.69
CA SER A 974 -29.35 -39.43 -31.68
C SER A 974 -28.79 -39.74 -33.07
N GLU A 975 -29.67 -39.86 -34.08
CA GLU A 975 -29.32 -40.24 -35.46
C GLU A 975 -29.29 -39.00 -36.35
N ASN A 976 -28.26 -38.87 -37.20
CA ASN A 976 -28.21 -37.85 -38.25
C ASN A 976 -28.81 -38.43 -39.54
N TYR A 977 -29.86 -37.80 -40.04
CA TYR A 977 -30.54 -38.25 -41.24
C TYR A 977 -29.98 -37.61 -42.52
N ASP A 978 -29.90 -38.39 -43.59
CA ASP A 978 -29.50 -37.91 -44.91
C ASP A 978 -30.62 -37.10 -45.56
N LEU A 979 -30.26 -36.00 -46.22
CA LEU A 979 -31.20 -35.17 -46.98
C LEU A 979 -31.69 -35.94 -48.21
N ASN A 980 -33.01 -36.18 -48.30
CA ASN A 980 -33.64 -36.79 -49.46
C ASN A 980 -34.92 -36.02 -49.87
N PRO A 981 -34.79 -35.00 -50.74
CA PRO A 981 -35.89 -34.09 -51.07
C PRO A 981 -36.99 -34.72 -51.93
N ASP A 982 -36.66 -35.76 -52.70
CA ASP A 982 -37.63 -36.42 -53.60
C ASP A 982 -38.72 -37.21 -52.86
N ARG A 983 -38.59 -37.33 -51.52
CA ARG A 983 -39.51 -38.06 -50.65
C ARG A 983 -40.65 -37.21 -50.10
N ASP A 984 -40.56 -35.88 -50.15
CA ASP A 984 -41.59 -34.98 -49.64
C ASP A 984 -42.21 -34.14 -50.77
N PRO A 985 -43.45 -34.47 -51.22
CA PRO A 985 -44.08 -33.75 -52.31
C PRO A 985 -44.62 -32.36 -51.91
N GLU A 986 -44.60 -32.00 -50.63
CA GLU A 986 -45.12 -30.72 -50.15
C GLU A 986 -44.34 -29.52 -50.72
N GLU A 987 -45.06 -28.49 -51.17
CA GLU A 987 -44.45 -27.30 -51.77
C GLU A 987 -43.56 -26.55 -50.76
N ALA A 988 -44.02 -26.44 -49.51
CA ALA A 988 -43.29 -25.76 -48.43
C ALA A 988 -41.98 -26.49 -48.05
N SER A 989 -41.97 -27.83 -48.04
CA SER A 989 -40.75 -28.62 -47.82
C SER A 989 -39.74 -28.44 -48.95
N ASN A 990 -40.21 -28.45 -50.20
CA ASN A 990 -39.36 -28.23 -51.38
C ASN A 990 -38.79 -26.80 -51.43
N ALA A 991 -39.61 -25.80 -51.05
CA ALA A 991 -39.18 -24.41 -50.94
C ALA A 991 -38.11 -24.23 -49.85
N LEU A 992 -38.30 -24.81 -48.67
CA LEU A 992 -37.31 -24.77 -47.58
C LEU A 992 -36.02 -25.51 -47.95
N HIS A 993 -36.11 -26.68 -48.60
CA HIS A 993 -34.93 -27.39 -49.07
C HIS A 993 -34.12 -26.57 -50.09
N LYS A 994 -34.79 -25.92 -51.05
CA LYS A 994 -34.13 -25.02 -52.01
C LYS A 994 -33.47 -23.83 -51.30
N ALA A 995 -34.15 -23.22 -50.33
CA ALA A 995 -33.59 -22.14 -49.53
C ALA A 995 -32.38 -22.60 -48.70
N TYR A 996 -32.45 -23.79 -48.09
CA TYR A 996 -31.33 -24.41 -47.38
C TYR A 996 -30.13 -24.66 -48.30
N LEU A 997 -30.32 -25.18 -49.52
CA LEU A 997 -29.21 -25.37 -50.46
C LEU A 997 -28.55 -24.05 -50.88
N ALA A 998 -29.34 -22.99 -51.06
CA ALA A 998 -28.81 -21.64 -51.35
C ALA A 998 -28.04 -21.07 -50.14
N ALA A 999 -28.60 -21.23 -48.94
CA ALA A 999 -27.99 -20.88 -47.67
C ALA A 999 -26.66 -21.63 -47.47
N ARG A 1000 -26.64 -22.94 -47.66
CA ARG A 1000 -25.46 -23.80 -47.54
C ARG A 1000 -24.39 -23.41 -48.55
N LYS A 1001 -24.77 -23.15 -49.81
CA LYS A 1001 -23.83 -22.66 -50.83
C LYS A 1001 -23.21 -21.32 -50.44
N THR A 1002 -24.02 -20.39 -49.95
CA THR A 1002 -23.53 -19.09 -49.45
C THR A 1002 -22.55 -19.28 -48.31
N MET A 1003 -22.91 -20.10 -47.32
CA MET A 1003 -22.04 -20.47 -46.20
C MET A 1003 -20.75 -21.13 -46.66
N ASP A 1004 -20.77 -22.03 -47.64
CA ASP A 1004 -19.57 -22.74 -48.11
C ASP A 1004 -18.63 -21.81 -48.90
N THR A 1005 -19.18 -20.90 -49.73
CA THR A 1005 -18.39 -19.98 -50.57
C THR A 1005 -17.95 -18.68 -49.89
N ALA A 1006 -18.53 -18.33 -48.74
CA ALA A 1006 -18.20 -17.07 -48.06
C ALA A 1006 -16.83 -17.12 -47.38
N ASP A 1007 -16.06 -16.03 -47.55
CA ASP A 1007 -14.81 -15.79 -46.84
C ASP A 1007 -15.07 -15.45 -45.36
N ASP A 1008 -16.12 -14.66 -45.07
CA ASP A 1008 -16.55 -14.34 -43.70
C ASP A 1008 -17.82 -15.11 -43.32
N LYS A 1009 -17.61 -16.26 -42.67
CA LYS A 1009 -18.69 -17.16 -42.24
C LYS A 1009 -19.67 -16.51 -41.25
N LEU A 1010 -19.22 -15.56 -40.43
CA LEU A 1010 -20.08 -14.87 -39.46
C LEU A 1010 -21.10 -13.97 -40.17
N THR A 1011 -20.64 -13.15 -41.12
CA THR A 1011 -21.51 -12.29 -41.92
C THR A 1011 -22.47 -13.12 -42.76
N ALA A 1012 -21.97 -14.20 -43.37
CA ALA A 1012 -22.80 -15.13 -44.13
C ALA A 1012 -23.87 -15.82 -43.26
N LEU A 1013 -23.54 -16.22 -42.04
CA LEU A 1013 -24.49 -16.84 -41.11
C LEU A 1013 -25.65 -15.89 -40.79
N ILE A 1014 -25.36 -14.63 -40.46
CA ILE A 1014 -26.38 -13.63 -40.15
C ILE A 1014 -27.31 -13.39 -41.36
N GLN A 1015 -26.72 -13.29 -42.56
CA GLN A 1015 -27.49 -13.14 -43.79
C GLN A 1015 -28.41 -14.35 -44.02
N VAL A 1016 -27.84 -15.56 -43.97
CA VAL A 1016 -28.53 -16.82 -44.23
C VAL A 1016 -29.66 -17.07 -43.23
N MET A 1017 -29.45 -16.77 -41.94
CA MET A 1017 -30.49 -16.86 -40.92
C MET A 1017 -31.68 -15.94 -41.24
N THR A 1018 -31.39 -14.74 -41.73
CA THR A 1018 -32.43 -13.77 -42.12
C THR A 1018 -33.22 -14.29 -43.32
N GLU A 1019 -32.55 -14.82 -44.34
CA GLU A 1019 -33.18 -15.38 -45.56
C GLU A 1019 -33.99 -16.65 -45.28
N LEU A 1020 -33.57 -17.48 -44.33
CA LEU A 1020 -34.25 -18.71 -43.96
C LEU A 1020 -35.48 -18.52 -43.07
N ARG A 1021 -35.67 -17.33 -42.47
CA ARG A 1021 -36.80 -17.06 -41.57
C ARG A 1021 -38.15 -17.43 -42.19
N ASP A 1022 -38.48 -16.82 -43.33
CA ASP A 1022 -39.81 -17.00 -43.94
C ASP A 1022 -40.02 -18.43 -44.49
N PRO A 1023 -39.03 -19.07 -45.16
CA PRO A 1023 -39.12 -20.48 -45.52
C PRO A 1023 -39.32 -21.43 -44.33
N ILE A 1024 -38.62 -21.20 -43.21
CA ILE A 1024 -38.78 -22.01 -41.99
C ILE A 1024 -40.18 -21.81 -41.41
N ASN A 1025 -40.66 -20.57 -41.33
CA ASN A 1025 -42.00 -20.27 -40.81
C ASN A 1025 -43.08 -21.00 -41.61
N ARG A 1026 -43.03 -20.88 -42.94
CA ARG A 1026 -43.96 -21.57 -43.85
C ARG A 1026 -43.89 -23.09 -43.71
N PHE A 1027 -42.70 -23.67 -43.55
CA PHE A 1027 -42.55 -25.11 -43.34
C PHE A 1027 -43.24 -25.58 -42.06
N PHE A 1028 -43.08 -24.88 -40.93
CA PHE A 1028 -43.75 -25.27 -39.68
C PHE A 1028 -45.25 -24.95 -39.65
N GLU A 1029 -45.74 -24.06 -40.51
CA GLU A 1029 -47.17 -23.74 -40.65
C GLU A 1029 -47.89 -24.71 -41.59
N ASP A 1030 -47.30 -25.00 -42.75
CA ASP A 1030 -47.92 -25.77 -43.83
C ASP A 1030 -47.65 -27.28 -43.71
N VAL A 1031 -46.60 -27.71 -42.99
CA VAL A 1031 -46.11 -29.10 -43.01
C VAL A 1031 -46.15 -29.73 -41.61
N LEU A 1032 -46.91 -30.83 -41.46
CA LEU A 1032 -46.87 -31.65 -40.26
C LEU A 1032 -45.60 -32.50 -40.24
N ILE A 1033 -44.65 -32.23 -39.34
CA ILE A 1033 -43.36 -32.93 -39.33
C ILE A 1033 -43.47 -34.36 -38.74
N MET A 1034 -44.30 -34.53 -37.71
CA MET A 1034 -44.51 -35.81 -37.03
C MET A 1034 -45.62 -36.62 -37.72
N VAL A 1035 -45.32 -37.17 -38.89
CA VAL A 1035 -46.23 -38.02 -39.68
C VAL A 1035 -46.02 -39.51 -39.41
N ASP A 1036 -47.04 -40.31 -39.69
CA ASP A 1036 -47.03 -41.78 -39.53
C ASP A 1036 -46.10 -42.48 -40.54
N ASP A 1037 -45.87 -41.86 -41.71
CA ASP A 1037 -44.93 -42.36 -42.71
C ASP A 1037 -43.48 -42.14 -42.22
N PRO A 1038 -42.74 -43.23 -41.92
CA PRO A 1038 -41.39 -43.12 -41.37
C PRO A 1038 -40.40 -42.48 -42.34
N ASP A 1039 -40.54 -42.71 -43.65
CA ASP A 1039 -39.63 -42.16 -44.66
C ASP A 1039 -39.84 -40.65 -44.84
N LEU A 1040 -41.10 -40.21 -44.80
CA LEU A 1040 -41.49 -38.79 -44.90
C LEU A 1040 -41.08 -38.02 -43.64
N LYS A 1041 -41.34 -38.59 -42.45
CA LYS A 1041 -40.90 -38.05 -41.17
C LYS A 1041 -39.39 -37.88 -41.13
N GLN A 1042 -38.64 -38.89 -41.58
CA GLN A 1042 -37.19 -38.84 -41.61
C GLN A 1042 -36.67 -37.72 -42.53
N SER A 1043 -37.24 -37.55 -43.72
CA SER A 1043 -36.83 -36.49 -44.65
C SER A 1043 -37.08 -35.08 -44.08
N ARG A 1044 -38.24 -34.85 -43.46
CA ARG A 1044 -38.59 -33.58 -42.80
C ARG A 1044 -37.68 -33.27 -41.60
N LEU A 1045 -37.36 -34.28 -40.79
CA LEU A 1045 -36.41 -34.14 -39.67
C LEU A 1045 -34.98 -33.91 -40.15
N ALA A 1046 -34.55 -34.55 -41.25
CA ALA A 1046 -33.24 -34.31 -41.86
C ALA A 1046 -33.10 -32.83 -42.26
N LEU A 1047 -34.10 -32.25 -42.91
CA LEU A 1047 -34.07 -30.83 -43.30
C LEU A 1047 -33.93 -29.90 -42.09
N ALA A 1048 -34.68 -30.18 -41.00
CA ALA A 1048 -34.55 -29.44 -39.75
C ALA A 1048 -33.17 -29.62 -39.08
N GLN A 1049 -32.58 -30.83 -39.11
CA GLN A 1049 -31.25 -31.12 -38.56
C GLN A 1049 -30.16 -30.32 -39.27
N HIS A 1050 -30.18 -30.32 -40.60
CA HIS A 1050 -29.18 -29.63 -41.41
C HIS A 1050 -29.26 -28.10 -41.27
N ILE A 1051 -30.46 -27.53 -41.14
CA ILE A 1051 -30.65 -26.10 -40.83
C ILE A 1051 -30.18 -25.78 -39.42
N ALA A 1052 -30.51 -26.63 -38.44
CA ALA A 1052 -30.13 -26.47 -37.04
C ALA A 1052 -28.62 -26.57 -36.78
N ALA A 1053 -27.86 -27.12 -37.75
CA ALA A 1053 -26.40 -27.23 -37.72
C ALA A 1053 -25.66 -26.08 -38.42
N LEU A 1054 -26.35 -25.16 -39.10
CA LEU A 1054 -25.72 -24.03 -39.81
C LEU A 1054 -24.86 -23.11 -38.90
N PRO A 1055 -25.25 -22.82 -37.64
CA PRO A 1055 -24.42 -22.02 -36.74
C PRO A 1055 -23.24 -22.76 -36.10
N ASP A 1056 -23.18 -24.09 -36.21
CA ASP A 1056 -22.20 -24.92 -35.51
C ASP A 1056 -20.77 -24.52 -35.92
N GLY A 1057 -19.90 -24.29 -34.93
CA GLY A 1057 -18.53 -23.79 -35.13
C GLY A 1057 -18.42 -22.28 -35.35
N ILE A 1058 -19.53 -21.53 -35.29
CA ILE A 1058 -19.56 -20.06 -35.38
C ILE A 1058 -20.18 -19.44 -34.13
N ALA A 1059 -21.37 -19.89 -33.71
CA ALA A 1059 -22.04 -19.42 -32.50
C ALA A 1059 -23.05 -20.48 -32.00
N ASP A 1060 -23.17 -20.64 -30.69
CA ASP A 1060 -24.25 -21.42 -30.10
C ASP A 1060 -25.47 -20.53 -29.84
N LEU A 1061 -26.43 -20.57 -30.76
CA LEU A 1061 -27.63 -19.73 -30.66
C LEU A 1061 -28.53 -20.09 -29.48
N SER A 1062 -28.33 -21.26 -28.83
CA SER A 1062 -29.14 -21.65 -27.68
C SER A 1062 -28.89 -20.83 -26.42
N GLN A 1063 -27.83 -20.02 -26.42
CA GLN A 1063 -27.47 -19.14 -25.30
C GLN A 1063 -28.22 -17.79 -25.31
N PHE A 1064 -28.97 -17.47 -26.37
CA PHE A 1064 -29.72 -16.20 -26.47
C PHE A 1064 -30.99 -16.19 -25.63
N GLU A 1065 -31.31 -15.03 -25.03
CA GLU A 1065 -32.59 -14.82 -24.35
C GLU A 1065 -33.75 -14.93 -25.36
N GLY A 1066 -34.71 -15.83 -25.09
CA GLY A 1066 -35.84 -16.11 -25.98
C GLY A 1066 -35.69 -17.35 -26.86
N PHE A 1067 -34.55 -18.07 -26.78
CA PHE A 1067 -34.34 -19.34 -27.51
C PHE A 1067 -35.24 -20.49 -27.08
#